data_AF-I0WB84-F1
#
_entry.id   AF-I0WB84-F1
#
_cell.length_a   1.000
_cell.length_b   1.000
_cell.length_c   1.000
_cell.angle_alpha   90.00
_cell.angle_beta   90.00
_cell.angle_gamma   90.00
#
_symmetry.space_group_name_H-M   'P 1'
#
loop_
_entity.id
_entity.type
_entity.pdbx_description
1 polymer ?
#
loop_
_entity_poly.entity_id
_entity_poly.type
_entity_poly.pdbx_seq_one_letter_code
_entity_poly.pdbx_strand_id
1 'polypeptide(L)'
;MVTKEDQVKFYAEELKELEFSVKKTWNATGVSLFQNGDVYVGQYRGLDEKRGNVFVDIPTGKGKHAPRLDQKLNCFRPKPDFELPKSWGNLTYSDLIKGRNCTETKIVDYIPSKREGWITMLIREMDSEFIERLQYNQILAFGPTIPPFEYLQNLMEFSESFNTEGNELWEKILSFKYELKSDVNPKLITEEIDIADQIITEVEKSIIYVFQGPPGTGKTHQVADLVSRLVLSNKSVLITALTNKAAVEVCEKPFFDKLFDEQRVSKLPISIEERKKFPKLLNAKDLLPSKGHLTLTTFYQFSRIWEEQTQSYDYVIVEEASQAYLTTIAAACKVGKKVIVVGDPKQIVPIVTNKNYKVFPNIDALIYGMNTLSQTEGFSFNRKTETRRLTERSTIYTNCFYNNTIQSKSLFDNIDTDINSFDKLTEITHSKGGPTLVQFSNKEGDVLNQMIRFLVKVLNELTVLKGNEIAVLTPYIETLIHLQQNLKSKTNSRNYLIESVDRVQGLDVDYCFYVIPKSSSFSFNLNRFNVATSRAKKSTFILVEQDFDRFVNLPNEVGNYFSKLKNEFAFIVNPISGEITKSVQKPTKLNSSKERSEINNQKNVLDDTITKGHHSSSQKSDNGIGLKVIGKIDVSKFERPKKEIKKNKENLYIIDTNVFIDYPEIISKISKEYAIILSSKVIDELDNLKSKLDDVGKRNVQKALKSINRHIDTRNLRMEISDTSLLPIDYNRRSPDNQILTVALKFKSENPILLTSDNGLQIKAKGLNITTITLKEYLNQLRY
;
A
#
# COMPACT_ATOMS: atom_id res chain seq x y z
N MET A 1 4.13 15.88 20.11
CA MET A 1 4.75 14.58 20.44
C MET A 1 3.64 13.57 20.69
N VAL A 2 3.87 12.29 20.41
CA VAL A 2 2.85 11.25 20.61
C VAL A 2 2.81 10.90 22.09
N THR A 3 1.65 11.02 22.73
CA THR A 3 1.52 10.69 24.16
C THR A 3 1.39 9.19 24.38
N LYS A 4 1.59 8.73 25.62
CA LYS A 4 1.31 7.34 26.01
C LYS A 4 -0.13 6.93 25.65
N GLU A 5 -1.09 7.78 25.97
CA GLU A 5 -2.51 7.54 25.68
C GLU A 5 -2.80 7.46 24.17
N ASP A 6 -2.14 8.30 23.35
CA ASP A 6 -2.27 8.24 21.89
C ASP A 6 -1.76 6.91 21.32
N GLN A 7 -0.64 6.39 21.83
CA GLN A 7 -0.08 5.10 21.38
C GLN A 7 -1.03 3.95 21.67
N VAL A 8 -1.55 3.90 22.91
CA VAL A 8 -2.47 2.84 23.35
C VAL A 8 -3.76 2.89 22.54
N LYS A 9 -4.35 4.08 22.37
CA LYS A 9 -5.55 4.26 21.54
C LYS A 9 -5.31 3.93 20.07
N PHE A 10 -4.13 4.25 19.54
CA PHE A 10 -3.74 3.91 18.18
C PHE A 10 -3.74 2.38 17.98
N TYR A 11 -3.05 1.64 18.84
CA TYR A 11 -3.02 0.18 18.73
C TYR A 11 -4.40 -0.46 18.99
N ALA A 12 -5.19 0.09 19.91
CA ALA A 12 -6.56 -0.38 20.17
C ALA A 12 -7.48 -0.20 18.94
N GLU A 13 -7.44 0.96 18.28
CA GLU A 13 -8.23 1.18 17.05
C GLU A 13 -7.67 0.38 15.86
N GLU A 14 -6.36 0.16 15.78
CA GLU A 14 -5.75 -0.70 14.76
C GLU A 14 -6.17 -2.17 14.93
N LEU A 15 -6.15 -2.70 16.16
CA LEU A 15 -6.66 -4.03 16.50
C LEU A 15 -8.13 -4.18 16.10
N LYS A 16 -8.96 -3.21 16.49
CA LYS A 16 -10.39 -3.19 16.18
C LYS A 16 -10.68 -3.13 14.69
N GLU A 17 -9.92 -2.34 13.92
CA GLU A 17 -10.06 -2.29 12.46
C GLU A 17 -9.60 -3.61 11.82
N LEU A 18 -8.50 -4.20 12.32
CA LEU A 18 -8.03 -5.51 11.87
C LEU A 18 -9.06 -6.59 12.13
N GLU A 19 -9.67 -6.62 13.33
CA GLU A 19 -10.77 -7.51 13.69
C GLU A 19 -11.97 -7.29 12.77
N PHE A 20 -12.36 -6.04 12.52
CA PHE A 20 -13.46 -5.70 11.62
C PHE A 20 -13.20 -6.19 10.19
N SER A 21 -11.98 -6.05 9.70
CA SER A 21 -11.57 -6.46 8.34
C SER A 21 -11.76 -7.96 8.11
N VAL A 22 -11.59 -8.77 9.15
CA VAL A 22 -11.76 -10.22 9.09
C VAL A 22 -13.07 -10.71 9.69
N LYS A 23 -13.85 -9.84 10.34
CA LYS A 23 -15.10 -10.18 11.05
C LYS A 23 -16.09 -10.93 10.18
N LYS A 24 -16.24 -10.53 8.91
CA LYS A 24 -17.13 -11.22 7.96
C LYS A 24 -16.72 -12.68 7.80
N THR A 25 -15.43 -12.94 7.64
CA THR A 25 -14.87 -14.28 7.45
C THR A 25 -14.87 -15.06 8.76
N TRP A 26 -14.47 -14.44 9.87
CA TRP A 26 -14.34 -15.09 11.17
C TRP A 26 -15.68 -15.48 11.79
N ASN A 27 -16.72 -14.65 11.57
CA ASN A 27 -18.07 -14.91 12.06
C ASN A 27 -18.93 -15.66 11.06
N ALA A 28 -18.45 -15.91 9.84
CA ALA A 28 -19.12 -16.81 8.92
C ALA A 28 -19.07 -18.24 9.49
N THR A 29 -20.17 -18.99 9.30
CA THR A 29 -20.18 -20.40 9.68
C THR A 29 -19.16 -21.17 8.85
N GLY A 30 -18.48 -22.13 9.47
CA GLY A 30 -17.51 -22.97 8.76
C GLY A 30 -18.14 -23.66 7.56
N VAL A 31 -19.41 -24.07 7.67
CA VAL A 31 -20.17 -24.70 6.58
C VAL A 31 -20.29 -23.77 5.37
N SER A 32 -20.65 -22.50 5.60
CA SER A 32 -20.77 -21.50 4.54
C SER A 32 -19.43 -21.27 3.84
N LEU A 33 -18.35 -21.12 4.61
CA LEU A 33 -17.01 -20.95 4.05
C LEU A 33 -16.54 -22.17 3.26
N PHE A 34 -16.88 -23.38 3.70
CA PHE A 34 -16.57 -24.59 2.94
C PHE A 34 -17.33 -24.64 1.61
N GLN A 35 -18.62 -24.30 1.62
CA GLN A 35 -19.46 -24.26 0.41
C GLN A 35 -19.01 -23.18 -0.58
N ASN A 36 -18.50 -22.05 -0.09
CA ASN A 36 -17.98 -20.97 -0.94
C ASN A 36 -16.56 -21.22 -1.44
N GLY A 37 -15.88 -22.26 -0.94
CA GLY A 37 -14.49 -22.55 -1.27
C GLY A 37 -13.50 -21.59 -0.61
N ASP A 38 -13.79 -21.12 0.59
CA ASP A 38 -12.88 -20.33 1.44
C ASP A 38 -12.21 -21.19 2.53
N VAL A 39 -12.86 -22.30 2.92
CA VAL A 39 -12.33 -23.33 3.83
C VAL A 39 -12.34 -24.69 3.14
N TYR A 40 -11.29 -25.47 3.37
CA TYR A 40 -11.09 -26.77 2.73
C TYR A 40 -10.81 -27.82 3.79
N VAL A 41 -11.19 -29.07 3.52
CA VAL A 41 -10.92 -30.21 4.40
C VAL A 41 -10.27 -31.32 3.59
N GLY A 42 -9.17 -31.85 4.10
CA GLY A 42 -8.39 -32.88 3.45
C GLY A 42 -7.80 -33.89 4.43
N GLN A 43 -7.24 -34.96 3.89
CA GLN A 43 -6.60 -36.02 4.67
C GLN A 43 -5.09 -35.98 4.45
N TYR A 44 -4.32 -35.94 5.53
CA TYR A 44 -2.87 -36.03 5.46
C TYR A 44 -2.41 -37.39 4.92
N ARG A 45 -1.50 -37.37 3.94
CA ARG A 45 -0.98 -38.56 3.24
C ARG A 45 0.51 -38.81 3.46
N GLY A 46 1.20 -37.88 4.08
CA GLY A 46 2.63 -38.00 4.37
C GLY A 46 3.42 -36.78 3.94
N LEU A 47 4.73 -36.89 4.16
CA LEU A 47 5.73 -35.88 3.88
C LEU A 47 6.77 -36.48 2.93
N ASP A 48 7.08 -35.79 1.84
CA ASP A 48 8.30 -36.01 1.08
C ASP A 48 9.43 -35.20 1.71
N GLU A 49 10.20 -35.84 2.59
CA GLU A 49 11.36 -35.20 3.25
C GLU A 49 12.41 -34.71 2.23
N LYS A 50 12.55 -35.42 1.09
CA LYS A 50 13.52 -35.04 0.06
C LYS A 50 13.13 -33.78 -0.68
N ARG A 51 11.84 -33.48 -0.82
CA ARG A 51 11.35 -32.28 -1.53
C ARG A 51 10.72 -31.23 -0.62
N GLY A 52 10.48 -31.54 0.65
CA GLY A 52 9.79 -30.67 1.61
C GLY A 52 8.31 -30.49 1.30
N ASN A 53 7.69 -31.45 0.59
CA ASN A 53 6.29 -31.35 0.21
C ASN A 53 5.43 -32.18 1.17
N VAL A 54 4.43 -31.56 1.78
CA VAL A 54 3.36 -32.25 2.51
C VAL A 54 2.25 -32.61 1.52
N PHE A 55 1.80 -33.86 1.58
CA PHE A 55 0.71 -34.35 0.73
C PHE A 55 -0.60 -34.38 1.50
N VAL A 56 -1.63 -33.75 0.94
CA VAL A 56 -2.97 -33.76 1.51
C VAL A 56 -3.98 -34.05 0.41
N ASP A 57 -4.74 -35.12 0.56
CA ASP A 57 -5.83 -35.43 -0.36
C ASP A 57 -7.05 -34.59 -0.04
N ILE A 58 -7.56 -33.87 -1.05
CA ILE A 58 -8.84 -33.16 -0.98
C ILE A 58 -9.83 -33.73 -2.00
N PRO A 59 -11.13 -33.74 -1.67
CA PRO A 59 -12.12 -34.31 -2.57
C PRO A 59 -12.48 -33.33 -3.70
N THR A 60 -12.74 -33.86 -4.89
CA THR A 60 -13.17 -33.12 -6.09
C THR A 60 -14.57 -33.52 -6.54
N GLY A 61 -15.20 -32.68 -7.38
CA GLY A 61 -16.53 -32.93 -7.95
C GLY A 61 -17.51 -31.79 -7.70
N LYS A 62 -18.79 -32.03 -8.00
CA LYS A 62 -19.84 -31.00 -7.92
C LYS A 62 -19.98 -30.47 -6.49
N GLY A 63 -19.85 -29.15 -6.32
CA GLY A 63 -19.93 -28.47 -5.02
C GLY A 63 -18.68 -28.59 -4.13
N LYS A 64 -17.55 -29.04 -4.69
CA LYS A 64 -16.25 -29.11 -3.99
C LYS A 64 -15.24 -28.18 -4.65
N HIS A 65 -14.50 -27.45 -3.83
CA HIS A 65 -13.55 -26.44 -4.27
C HIS A 65 -12.12 -26.87 -3.93
N ALA A 66 -11.18 -26.50 -4.80
CA ALA A 66 -9.75 -26.62 -4.53
C ALA A 66 -9.16 -25.21 -4.32
N PRO A 67 -8.19 -25.05 -3.40
CA PRO A 67 -7.45 -23.80 -3.26
C PRO A 67 -6.79 -23.35 -4.56
N ARG A 68 -6.47 -22.06 -4.67
CA ARG A 68 -5.64 -21.58 -5.78
C ARG A 68 -4.17 -21.90 -5.53
N LEU A 69 -3.40 -22.08 -6.60
CA LEU A 69 -1.95 -22.15 -6.51
C LEU A 69 -1.38 -20.85 -5.96
N ASP A 70 -0.31 -20.96 -5.18
CA ASP A 70 0.34 -19.88 -4.43
C ASP A 70 -0.55 -19.19 -3.39
N GLN A 71 -1.75 -19.72 -3.11
CA GLN A 71 -2.60 -19.22 -2.04
C GLN A 71 -2.01 -19.60 -0.68
N LYS A 72 -1.86 -18.58 0.19
CA LYS A 72 -1.54 -18.78 1.60
C LYS A 72 -2.81 -19.11 2.38
N LEU A 73 -2.74 -20.16 3.21
CA LEU A 73 -3.83 -20.62 4.05
C LEU A 73 -3.29 -21.00 5.44
N ASN A 74 -4.11 -20.83 6.46
CA ASN A 74 -3.88 -21.39 7.77
C ASN A 74 -4.35 -22.84 7.81
N CYS A 75 -3.48 -23.76 8.24
CA CYS A 75 -3.79 -25.17 8.44
C CYS A 75 -3.91 -25.47 9.94
N PHE A 76 -4.92 -26.23 10.32
CA PHE A 76 -5.14 -26.65 11.70
C PHE A 76 -5.82 -28.02 11.75
N ARG A 77 -5.71 -28.66 12.93
CA ARG A 77 -6.40 -29.93 13.21
C ARG A 77 -7.78 -29.65 13.78
N PRO A 78 -8.87 -30.09 13.10
CA PRO A 78 -10.19 -29.98 13.68
C PRO A 78 -10.28 -30.69 15.05
N LYS A 79 -11.27 -30.27 15.83
CA LYS A 79 -11.60 -30.87 17.12
C LYS A 79 -12.22 -32.26 16.87
N PRO A 80 -11.99 -33.28 17.74
CA PRO A 80 -12.74 -34.53 17.66
C PRO A 80 -14.25 -34.23 17.58
N ASP A 81 -14.99 -35.05 16.84
CA ASP A 81 -16.41 -34.85 16.47
C ASP A 81 -16.70 -33.73 15.45
N PHE A 82 -15.74 -32.84 15.18
CA PHE A 82 -15.87 -31.73 14.22
C PHE A 82 -14.91 -31.85 13.03
N GLU A 83 -14.50 -33.07 12.69
CA GLU A 83 -13.53 -33.30 11.62
C GLU A 83 -14.09 -33.02 10.22
N LEU A 84 -15.41 -33.16 10.04
CA LEU A 84 -16.05 -33.03 8.74
C LEU A 84 -16.95 -31.78 8.67
N PRO A 85 -17.11 -31.15 7.49
CA PRO A 85 -17.98 -29.98 7.36
C PRO A 85 -19.41 -30.22 7.83
N LYS A 86 -19.95 -31.43 7.61
CA LYS A 86 -21.30 -31.83 8.04
C LYS A 86 -21.51 -31.78 9.57
N SER A 87 -20.44 -31.89 10.36
CA SER A 87 -20.51 -31.85 11.83
C SER A 87 -20.38 -30.44 12.40
N TRP A 88 -20.05 -29.42 11.60
CA TRP A 88 -19.77 -28.08 12.13
C TRP A 88 -21.02 -27.31 12.57
N GLY A 89 -22.21 -27.64 12.05
CA GLY A 89 -23.45 -26.96 12.41
C GLY A 89 -23.32 -25.43 12.28
N ASN A 90 -23.55 -24.72 13.38
CA ASN A 90 -23.48 -23.26 13.45
C ASN A 90 -22.12 -22.72 13.90
N LEU A 91 -21.10 -23.56 14.07
CA LEU A 91 -19.77 -23.11 14.46
C LEU A 91 -19.21 -22.13 13.42
N THR A 92 -18.72 -21.00 13.92
CA THR A 92 -18.03 -20.01 13.11
C THR A 92 -16.60 -20.45 12.80
N TYR A 93 -15.94 -19.79 11.85
CA TYR A 93 -14.52 -20.06 11.60
C TYR A 93 -13.68 -19.81 12.86
N SER A 94 -13.98 -18.76 13.62
CA SER A 94 -13.34 -18.47 14.90
C SER A 94 -13.47 -19.65 15.88
N ASP A 95 -14.65 -20.25 15.99
CA ASP A 95 -14.87 -21.40 16.87
C ASP A 95 -14.08 -22.65 16.45
N LEU A 96 -13.89 -22.84 15.14
CA LEU A 96 -13.12 -23.96 14.59
C LEU A 96 -11.61 -23.84 14.89
N ILE A 97 -11.07 -22.62 14.91
CA ILE A 97 -9.63 -22.37 15.12
C ILE A 97 -9.27 -22.10 16.59
N LYS A 98 -10.24 -21.73 17.44
CA LYS A 98 -9.96 -21.30 18.82
C LYS A 98 -9.22 -22.38 19.64
N GLY A 99 -8.09 -21.99 20.22
CA GLY A 99 -7.26 -22.86 21.06
C GLY A 99 -6.58 -24.00 20.29
N ARG A 100 -6.32 -23.81 19.00
CA ARG A 100 -5.69 -24.81 18.12
C ARG A 100 -4.27 -24.40 17.77
N ASN A 101 -3.37 -25.38 17.74
CA ASN A 101 -2.12 -25.20 17.03
C ASN A 101 -2.43 -25.07 15.55
N CYS A 102 -1.89 -24.00 14.97
CA CYS A 102 -2.10 -23.62 13.59
C CYS A 102 -0.74 -23.45 12.92
N THR A 103 -0.69 -23.63 11.61
CA THR A 103 0.52 -23.38 10.82
C THR A 103 0.14 -22.72 9.51
N GLU A 104 0.90 -21.70 9.10
CA GLU A 104 0.74 -21.13 7.77
C GLU A 104 1.23 -22.10 6.70
N THR A 105 0.57 -22.07 5.55
CA THR A 105 0.83 -23.00 4.45
C THR A 105 0.75 -22.29 3.12
N LYS A 106 1.46 -22.83 2.13
CA LYS A 106 1.36 -22.41 0.73
C LYS A 106 1.09 -23.62 -0.16
N ILE A 107 0.05 -23.51 -0.98
CA ILE A 107 -0.29 -24.55 -1.97
C ILE A 107 0.56 -24.37 -3.21
N VAL A 108 1.42 -25.35 -3.51
CA VAL A 108 2.42 -25.22 -4.58
C VAL A 108 2.03 -25.95 -5.86
N ASP A 109 1.34 -27.08 -5.76
CA ASP A 109 0.89 -27.85 -6.93
C ASP A 109 -0.21 -28.85 -6.59
N TYR A 110 -0.76 -29.48 -7.62
CA TYR A 110 -1.71 -30.59 -7.53
C TYR A 110 -1.22 -31.79 -8.35
N ILE A 111 -1.37 -32.99 -7.80
CA ILE A 111 -1.17 -34.25 -8.53
C ILE A 111 -2.42 -35.13 -8.46
N PRO A 112 -2.61 -36.05 -9.43
CA PRO A 112 -3.70 -37.03 -9.36
C PRO A 112 -3.60 -37.86 -8.08
N SER A 113 -4.71 -37.98 -7.34
CA SER A 113 -4.77 -38.89 -6.18
C SER A 113 -4.96 -40.33 -6.67
N LYS A 114 -4.51 -41.29 -5.86
CA LYS A 114 -4.84 -42.72 -6.05
C LYS A 114 -6.30 -43.02 -5.78
N ARG A 115 -7.03 -42.11 -5.13
CA ARG A 115 -8.43 -42.26 -4.78
C ARG A 115 -9.31 -41.58 -5.83
N GLU A 116 -10.25 -42.33 -6.40
CA GLU A 116 -11.17 -41.81 -7.39
C GLU A 116 -12.00 -40.64 -6.83
N GLY A 117 -12.08 -39.54 -7.58
CA GLY A 117 -12.76 -38.31 -7.16
C GLY A 117 -11.98 -37.45 -6.17
N TRP A 118 -10.67 -37.65 -6.01
CA TRP A 118 -9.79 -36.83 -5.15
C TRP A 118 -8.58 -36.31 -5.93
N ILE A 119 -8.00 -35.22 -5.44
CA ILE A 119 -6.70 -34.70 -5.88
C ILE A 119 -5.79 -34.56 -4.67
N THR A 120 -4.49 -34.74 -4.88
CA THR A 120 -3.49 -34.53 -3.84
C THR A 120 -2.91 -33.13 -3.98
N MET A 121 -3.03 -32.33 -2.95
CA MET A 121 -2.37 -31.03 -2.83
C MET A 121 -0.92 -31.23 -2.37
N LEU A 122 -0.01 -30.49 -2.99
CA LEU A 122 1.36 -30.34 -2.51
C LEU A 122 1.44 -29.03 -1.72
N ILE A 123 1.85 -29.13 -0.46
CA ILE A 123 1.85 -28.04 0.51
C ILE A 123 3.27 -27.79 1.03
N ARG A 124 3.62 -26.52 1.23
CA ARG A 124 4.88 -26.04 1.80
C ARG A 124 4.65 -24.97 2.88
N GLU A 125 5.75 -24.52 3.50
CA GLU A 125 5.84 -23.47 4.53
C GLU A 125 5.28 -23.86 5.90
N MET A 126 4.97 -25.13 6.09
CA MET A 126 4.44 -25.66 7.36
C MET A 126 5.53 -25.80 8.43
N ASP A 127 5.14 -25.55 9.67
CA ASP A 127 5.96 -25.75 10.86
C ASP A 127 6.31 -27.23 11.05
N SER A 128 7.60 -27.49 11.29
CA SER A 128 8.12 -28.84 11.50
C SER A 128 7.49 -29.54 12.69
N GLU A 129 7.30 -28.85 13.82
CA GLU A 129 6.71 -29.43 15.03
C GLU A 129 5.23 -29.78 14.83
N PHE A 130 4.51 -28.97 14.04
CA PHE A 130 3.13 -29.25 13.68
C PHE A 130 3.00 -30.54 12.87
N ILE A 131 3.94 -30.79 11.95
CA ILE A 131 3.92 -31.96 11.06
C ILE A 131 4.38 -33.23 11.76
N GLU A 132 5.42 -33.16 12.59
CA GLU A 132 5.93 -34.31 13.36
C GLU A 132 4.85 -34.96 14.23
N ARG A 133 3.85 -34.17 14.64
CA ARG A 133 2.71 -34.64 15.43
C ARG A 133 1.57 -35.26 14.58
N LEU A 134 1.64 -35.26 13.25
CA LEU A 134 0.55 -35.71 12.35
C LEU A 134 0.60 -37.22 12.11
N GLN A 135 -0.57 -37.84 12.02
CA GLN A 135 -0.72 -39.25 11.67
C GLN A 135 -1.28 -39.42 10.26
N TYR A 136 -0.91 -40.50 9.57
CA TYR A 136 -1.49 -40.84 8.27
C TYR A 136 -3.03 -40.88 8.35
N ASN A 137 -3.73 -40.35 7.36
CA ASN A 137 -5.18 -40.12 7.33
C ASN A 137 -5.73 -39.03 8.26
N GLN A 138 -4.90 -38.36 9.08
CA GLN A 138 -5.37 -37.29 9.95
C GLN A 138 -6.12 -36.23 9.14
N ILE A 139 -7.31 -35.86 9.61
CA ILE A 139 -8.09 -34.80 8.99
C ILE A 139 -7.46 -33.44 9.29
N LEU A 140 -7.31 -32.64 8.25
CA LEU A 140 -6.80 -31.28 8.30
C LEU A 140 -7.83 -30.33 7.69
N ALA A 141 -7.97 -29.16 8.29
CA ALA A 141 -8.73 -28.05 7.73
C ALA A 141 -7.77 -26.92 7.32
N PHE A 142 -8.10 -26.26 6.21
CA PHE A 142 -7.36 -25.14 5.64
C PHE A 142 -8.31 -23.97 5.49
N GLY A 143 -7.95 -22.80 5.97
CA GLY A 143 -8.78 -21.61 5.88
C GLY A 143 -7.95 -20.34 5.75
N PRO A 144 -8.62 -19.17 5.78
CA PRO A 144 -7.95 -17.88 5.68
C PRO A 144 -6.87 -17.69 6.75
N THR A 145 -5.78 -17.02 6.38
CA THR A 145 -4.66 -16.71 7.28
C THR A 145 -5.13 -15.89 8.48
N ILE A 146 -4.56 -16.16 9.65
CA ILE A 146 -4.85 -15.45 10.89
C ILE A 146 -4.01 -14.17 10.91
N PRO A 147 -4.61 -12.97 11.02
CA PRO A 147 -3.85 -11.74 11.22
C PRO A 147 -3.02 -11.77 12.52
N PRO A 148 -1.93 -11.01 12.60
CA PRO A 148 -1.04 -11.02 13.77
C PRO A 148 -1.62 -10.18 14.94
N PHE A 149 -2.81 -10.53 15.44
CA PHE A 149 -3.49 -9.80 16.52
C PHE A 149 -2.62 -9.65 17.77
N GLU A 150 -2.03 -10.76 18.22
CA GLU A 150 -1.23 -10.80 19.44
C GLU A 150 0.01 -9.90 19.34
N TYR A 151 0.60 -9.72 18.16
CA TYR A 151 1.70 -8.78 17.99
C TYR A 151 1.27 -7.34 18.31
N LEU A 152 0.14 -6.90 17.76
CA LEU A 152 -0.40 -5.56 18.04
C LEU A 152 -0.88 -5.42 19.48
N GLN A 153 -1.47 -6.48 20.06
CA GLN A 153 -1.87 -6.52 21.45
C GLN A 153 -0.65 -6.35 22.37
N ASN A 154 0.41 -7.12 22.15
CA ASN A 154 1.61 -6.98 22.96
C ASN A 154 2.18 -5.55 22.81
N LEU A 155 2.19 -4.97 21.59
CA LEU A 155 2.70 -3.60 21.39
C LEU A 155 1.88 -2.57 22.20
N MET A 156 0.57 -2.76 22.26
CA MET A 156 -0.32 -1.95 23.10
C MET A 156 0.03 -2.10 24.58
N GLU A 157 0.14 -3.32 25.08
CA GLU A 157 0.51 -3.63 26.48
C GLU A 157 1.90 -3.06 26.83
N PHE A 158 2.87 -3.14 25.90
CA PHE A 158 4.18 -2.55 26.09
C PHE A 158 4.13 -1.02 26.15
N SER A 159 3.34 -0.38 25.28
CA SER A 159 3.06 1.07 25.34
C SER A 159 2.29 1.46 26.61
N GLU A 160 1.51 0.57 27.23
CA GLU A 160 0.90 0.79 28.54
C GLU A 160 1.91 0.65 29.70
N SER A 161 2.98 -0.12 29.53
CA SER A 161 3.90 -0.46 30.61
C SER A 161 4.91 0.63 30.96
N PHE A 162 5.31 1.50 30.02
CA PHE A 162 6.42 2.43 30.25
C PHE A 162 6.08 3.56 31.24
N ASN A 163 7.07 3.97 32.04
CA ASN A 163 6.95 5.17 32.86
C ASN A 163 7.28 6.41 32.02
N THR A 164 6.37 7.37 31.95
CA THR A 164 6.59 8.63 31.21
C THR A 164 7.72 9.46 31.80
N GLU A 165 8.04 9.30 33.09
CA GLU A 165 9.19 9.93 33.77
C GLU A 165 10.43 9.01 33.81
N GLY A 166 10.34 7.86 33.18
CA GLY A 166 11.39 6.88 33.04
C GLY A 166 12.67 7.45 32.42
N ASN A 167 13.81 6.96 32.91
CA ASN A 167 15.13 7.41 32.46
C ASN A 167 15.83 6.40 31.56
N GLU A 168 15.27 5.19 31.42
CA GLU A 168 15.82 4.18 30.53
C GLU A 168 15.62 4.58 29.06
N LEU A 169 16.51 4.11 28.18
CA LEU A 169 16.51 4.55 26.79
C LEU A 169 15.19 4.21 26.08
N TRP A 170 14.67 3.00 26.27
CA TRP A 170 13.43 2.56 25.64
C TRP A 170 12.21 3.37 26.12
N GLU A 171 12.17 3.77 27.40
CA GLU A 171 11.14 4.65 27.96
C GLU A 171 11.24 6.06 27.37
N LYS A 172 12.46 6.59 27.21
CA LYS A 172 12.69 7.88 26.55
C LYS A 172 12.25 7.86 25.08
N ILE A 173 12.50 6.76 24.38
CA ILE A 173 12.04 6.56 23.00
C ILE A 173 10.51 6.57 22.94
N LEU A 174 9.84 5.79 23.78
CA LEU A 174 8.37 5.74 23.80
C LEU A 174 7.73 7.02 24.35
N SER A 175 8.42 7.74 25.22
CA SER A 175 7.96 9.04 25.74
C SER A 175 8.27 10.20 24.78
N PHE A 176 8.92 9.93 23.64
CA PHE A 176 9.39 10.95 22.70
C PHE A 176 10.27 12.03 23.36
N LYS A 177 11.01 11.65 24.41
CA LYS A 177 11.92 12.50 25.19
C LYS A 177 13.33 12.48 24.62
N TYR A 178 13.46 12.91 23.37
CA TYR A 178 14.73 13.05 22.65
C TYR A 178 14.68 14.21 21.67
N GLU A 179 15.84 14.71 21.27
CA GLU A 179 15.94 15.78 20.28
C GLU A 179 15.93 15.20 18.87
N LEU A 180 15.10 15.79 18.01
CA LEU A 180 15.06 15.47 16.59
C LEU A 180 15.86 16.51 15.83
N LYS A 181 16.72 16.05 14.92
CA LYS A 181 17.40 16.89 13.95
C LYS A 181 16.70 16.72 12.62
N SER A 182 16.07 17.78 12.12
CA SER A 182 15.37 17.73 10.83
C SER A 182 16.37 17.48 9.70
N ASP A 183 16.01 16.58 8.79
CA ASP A 183 16.74 16.30 7.54
C ASP A 183 18.19 15.81 7.73
N VAL A 184 18.41 14.95 8.73
CA VAL A 184 19.69 14.24 8.87
C VAL A 184 19.90 13.33 7.66
N ASN A 185 20.91 13.67 6.86
CA ASN A 185 21.42 12.80 5.82
C ASN A 185 22.26 11.69 6.46
N PRO A 186 22.14 10.44 5.99
CA PRO A 186 22.99 9.37 6.49
C PRO A 186 24.44 9.63 6.13
N LYS A 187 25.35 9.25 7.02
CA LYS A 187 26.77 9.14 6.71
C LYS A 187 26.95 8.01 5.70
N LEU A 188 27.58 8.31 4.57
CA LEU A 188 27.76 7.36 3.49
C LEU A 188 28.92 6.42 3.81
N ILE A 189 28.70 5.13 3.61
CA ILE A 189 29.70 4.08 3.79
C ILE A 189 29.85 3.28 2.50
N THR A 190 31.11 2.99 2.16
CA THR A 190 31.53 2.26 0.96
C THR A 190 32.22 0.95 1.38
N GLU A 191 32.46 0.07 0.42
CA GLU A 191 33.20 -1.18 0.62
C GLU A 191 34.72 -0.98 0.74
N GLU A 192 35.21 0.26 0.70
CA GLU A 192 36.62 0.60 0.94
C GLU A 192 37.03 0.44 2.41
N ILE A 193 36.05 0.40 3.31
CA ILE A 193 36.23 0.18 4.74
C ILE A 193 35.59 -1.14 5.17
N ASP A 194 36.07 -1.70 6.27
CA ASP A 194 35.40 -2.83 6.92
C ASP A 194 34.12 -2.34 7.60
N ILE A 195 32.99 -2.52 6.91
CA ILE A 195 31.68 -2.08 7.36
C ILE A 195 31.28 -2.78 8.66
N ALA A 196 31.57 -4.08 8.81
CA ALA A 196 31.20 -4.83 10.00
C ALA A 196 31.96 -4.30 11.23
N ASP A 197 33.28 -4.10 11.13
CA ASP A 197 34.08 -3.53 12.21
C ASP A 197 33.71 -2.08 12.52
N GLN A 198 33.36 -1.29 11.50
CA GLN A 198 32.86 0.06 11.72
C GLN A 198 31.54 0.04 12.50
N ILE A 199 30.58 -0.83 12.14
CA ILE A 199 29.32 -0.97 12.87
C ILE A 199 29.59 -1.35 14.33
N ILE A 200 30.44 -2.35 14.57
CA ILE A 200 30.82 -2.78 15.92
C ILE A 200 31.43 -1.60 16.70
N THR A 201 32.37 -0.87 16.10
CA THR A 201 33.04 0.26 16.75
C THR A 201 32.09 1.42 17.06
N GLU A 202 31.16 1.73 16.16
CA GLU A 202 30.20 2.83 16.36
C GLU A 202 29.11 2.44 17.37
N VAL A 203 28.61 1.19 17.36
CA VAL A 203 27.62 0.73 18.36
C VAL A 203 28.25 0.54 19.75
N GLU A 204 29.57 0.45 19.89
CA GLU A 204 30.16 0.56 21.23
C GLU A 204 30.02 1.96 21.82
N LYS A 205 30.00 3.01 20.97
CA LYS A 205 29.86 4.42 21.38
C LYS A 205 28.40 4.84 21.61
N SER A 206 27.44 4.23 20.91
CA SER A 206 26.00 4.52 21.04
C SER A 206 25.22 3.25 21.36
N ILE A 207 24.13 3.33 22.14
CA ILE A 207 23.30 2.12 22.37
C ILE A 207 22.62 1.66 21.07
N ILE A 208 22.28 2.60 20.18
CA ILE A 208 21.56 2.34 18.93
C ILE A 208 22.43 2.71 17.73
N TYR A 209 22.45 1.83 16.73
CA TYR A 209 23.03 2.07 15.42
C TYR A 209 21.98 1.82 14.33
N VAL A 210 21.76 2.78 13.42
CA VAL A 210 20.84 2.65 12.28
C VAL A 210 21.64 2.42 11.00
N PHE A 211 21.48 1.23 10.42
CA PHE A 211 22.08 0.84 9.15
C PHE A 211 21.04 0.83 8.02
N GLN A 212 21.16 1.79 7.10
CA GLN A 212 20.37 1.80 5.88
C GLN A 212 21.14 1.11 4.74
N GLY A 213 20.52 0.09 4.15
CA GLY A 213 21.01 -0.47 2.91
C GLY A 213 19.94 -0.42 1.82
N PRO A 214 20.11 0.46 0.82
CA PRO A 214 19.28 0.50 -0.36
C PRO A 214 19.19 -0.84 -1.14
N PRO A 215 18.30 -0.96 -2.14
CA PRO A 215 18.11 -2.18 -2.91
C PRO A 215 19.41 -2.71 -3.53
N GLY A 216 19.68 -4.01 -3.32
CA GLY A 216 20.84 -4.69 -3.90
C GLY A 216 22.20 -4.33 -3.30
N THR A 217 22.24 -3.55 -2.20
CA THR A 217 23.50 -3.17 -1.54
C THR A 217 24.11 -4.28 -0.69
N GLY A 218 23.47 -5.46 -0.59
CA GLY A 218 24.01 -6.58 0.19
C GLY A 218 23.85 -6.41 1.70
N LYS A 219 22.78 -5.75 2.16
CA LYS A 219 22.43 -5.64 3.59
C LYS A 219 22.61 -6.96 4.34
N THR A 220 21.95 -8.01 3.88
CA THR A 220 21.97 -9.34 4.49
C THR A 220 23.39 -9.90 4.58
N HIS A 221 24.23 -9.64 3.58
CA HIS A 221 25.63 -10.06 3.59
C HIS A 221 26.42 -9.34 4.69
N GLN A 222 26.23 -8.03 4.85
CA GLN A 222 26.89 -7.24 5.90
C GLN A 222 26.40 -7.63 7.30
N VAL A 223 25.10 -7.86 7.46
CA VAL A 223 24.53 -8.36 8.73
C VAL A 223 25.09 -9.74 9.07
N ALA A 224 25.23 -10.63 8.09
CA ALA A 224 25.76 -11.97 8.33
C ALA A 224 27.24 -11.96 8.78
N ASP A 225 28.08 -11.11 8.17
CA ASP A 225 29.48 -10.92 8.59
C ASP A 225 29.55 -10.37 10.02
N LEU A 226 28.86 -9.25 10.28
CA LEU A 226 28.74 -8.63 11.60
C LEU A 226 28.34 -9.64 12.68
N VAL A 227 27.28 -10.40 12.45
CA VAL A 227 26.76 -11.39 13.40
C VAL A 227 27.76 -12.49 13.65
N SER A 228 28.40 -13.00 12.60
CA SER A 228 29.43 -14.04 12.70
C SER A 228 30.57 -13.58 13.62
N ARG A 229 31.08 -12.35 13.43
CA ARG A 229 32.13 -11.76 14.29
C ARG A 229 31.70 -11.62 15.74
N LEU A 230 30.47 -11.12 15.99
CA LEU A 230 29.93 -10.96 17.34
C LEU A 230 29.80 -12.31 18.08
N VAL A 231 29.22 -13.31 17.40
CA VAL A 231 29.02 -14.66 17.95
C VAL A 231 30.37 -15.34 18.25
N LEU A 232 31.32 -15.25 17.32
CA LEU A 232 32.68 -15.80 17.51
C LEU A 232 33.46 -15.06 18.61
N SER A 233 33.11 -13.79 18.89
CA SER A 233 33.61 -13.01 20.03
C SER A 233 32.85 -13.28 21.33
N ASN A 234 32.17 -14.43 21.41
CA ASN A 234 31.44 -14.93 22.58
C ASN A 234 30.27 -14.04 23.04
N LYS A 235 29.67 -13.25 22.13
CA LYS A 235 28.49 -12.41 22.44
C LYS A 235 27.19 -13.20 22.28
N SER A 236 26.17 -12.87 23.08
CA SER A 236 24.81 -13.35 22.85
C SER A 236 24.09 -12.44 21.86
N VAL A 237 23.63 -12.99 20.74
CA VAL A 237 23.03 -12.22 19.63
C VAL A 237 21.62 -12.71 19.33
N LEU A 238 20.67 -11.78 19.20
CA LEU A 238 19.31 -12.04 18.73
C LEU A 238 19.08 -11.29 17.42
N ILE A 239 18.61 -11.98 16.38
CA ILE A 239 18.05 -11.33 15.18
C ILE A 239 16.54 -11.50 15.21
N THR A 240 15.83 -10.39 15.06
CA THR A 240 14.38 -10.38 14.91
C THR A 240 13.99 -9.65 13.63
N ALA A 241 13.03 -10.20 12.87
CA ALA A 241 12.57 -9.66 11.59
C ALA A 241 11.05 -9.79 11.42
N LEU A 242 10.44 -9.10 10.46
CA LEU A 242 8.99 -9.24 10.25
C LEU A 242 8.59 -10.65 9.79
N THR A 243 9.41 -11.29 8.96
CA THR A 243 9.08 -12.60 8.35
C THR A 243 10.13 -13.64 8.68
N ASN A 244 9.71 -14.92 8.71
CA ASN A 244 10.63 -16.05 8.89
C ASN A 244 11.76 -16.06 7.85
N LYS A 245 11.42 -15.79 6.57
CA LYS A 245 12.39 -15.73 5.47
C LYS A 245 13.49 -14.70 5.74
N ALA A 246 13.12 -13.49 6.16
CA ALA A 246 14.06 -12.41 6.42
C ALA A 246 14.99 -12.76 7.60
N ALA A 247 14.43 -13.36 8.66
CA ALA A 247 15.21 -13.81 9.82
C ALA A 247 16.27 -14.88 9.48
N VAL A 248 16.03 -15.77 8.52
CA VAL A 248 16.99 -16.83 8.13
C VAL A 248 17.91 -16.46 6.97
N GLU A 249 17.67 -15.36 6.25
CA GLU A 249 18.41 -15.06 5.02
C GLU A 249 19.92 -14.92 5.27
N VAL A 250 20.31 -14.48 6.47
CA VAL A 250 21.71 -14.41 6.91
C VAL A 250 22.42 -15.77 6.95
N CYS A 251 21.67 -16.85 7.19
CA CYS A 251 22.19 -18.21 7.24
C CYS A 251 22.69 -18.72 5.89
N GLU A 252 22.28 -18.08 4.78
CA GLU A 252 22.71 -18.44 3.43
C GLU A 252 24.12 -17.96 3.09
N LYS A 253 24.73 -17.15 3.97
CA LYS A 253 26.00 -16.51 3.71
C LYS A 253 27.17 -17.36 4.23
N PRO A 254 28.32 -17.35 3.55
CA PRO A 254 29.46 -18.22 3.89
C PRO A 254 30.00 -17.99 5.32
N PHE A 255 29.73 -16.84 5.93
CA PHE A 255 30.15 -16.52 7.29
C PHE A 255 29.56 -17.46 8.36
N PHE A 256 28.49 -18.20 8.03
CA PHE A 256 27.78 -19.07 8.96
C PHE A 256 28.31 -20.50 8.98
N ASP A 257 29.18 -20.91 8.04
CA ASP A 257 29.70 -22.28 7.96
C ASP A 257 30.32 -22.72 9.30
N LYS A 258 31.21 -21.89 9.86
CA LYS A 258 31.84 -22.12 11.16
C LYS A 258 30.82 -22.12 12.31
N LEU A 259 29.84 -21.23 12.29
CA LEU A 259 28.82 -21.15 13.35
C LEU A 259 27.94 -22.41 13.36
N PHE A 260 27.63 -22.96 12.18
CA PHE A 260 26.89 -24.20 12.05
C PHE A 260 27.70 -25.41 12.51
N ASP A 261 28.99 -25.48 12.15
CA ASP A 261 29.89 -26.55 12.62
C ASP A 261 29.99 -26.57 14.15
N GLU A 262 30.02 -25.40 14.78
CA GLU A 262 30.07 -25.24 16.23
C GLU A 262 28.70 -25.20 16.90
N GLN A 263 27.60 -25.46 16.17
CA GLN A 263 26.22 -25.51 16.67
C GLN A 263 25.74 -24.21 17.38
N ARG A 264 26.21 -23.06 16.90
CA ARG A 264 25.99 -21.73 17.52
C ARG A 264 24.77 -20.97 16.99
N VAL A 265 23.91 -21.60 16.19
CA VAL A 265 22.76 -20.95 15.55
C VAL A 265 21.49 -21.71 15.83
N SER A 266 20.48 -21.00 16.30
CA SER A 266 19.15 -21.54 16.55
C SER A 266 18.05 -20.62 16.06
N LYS A 267 16.85 -21.17 15.80
CA LYS A 267 15.68 -20.41 15.37
C LYS A 267 14.41 -20.87 16.09
N LEU A 268 13.49 -19.92 16.32
CA LEU A 268 12.13 -20.20 16.81
C LEU A 268 11.08 -19.38 16.04
N PRO A 269 10.05 -20.01 15.44
CA PRO A 269 9.93 -21.44 15.10
C PRO A 269 10.76 -21.79 13.85
N ILE A 270 11.05 -23.07 13.61
CA ILE A 270 11.77 -23.55 12.40
C ILE A 270 10.86 -24.33 11.45
N SER A 271 10.84 -23.95 10.17
CA SER A 271 10.09 -24.65 9.11
C SER A 271 10.83 -25.90 8.61
N ILE A 272 10.13 -26.81 7.93
CA ILE A 272 10.76 -27.99 7.31
C ILE A 272 11.75 -27.59 6.22
N GLU A 273 11.39 -26.62 5.38
CA GLU A 273 12.27 -26.12 4.32
C GLU A 273 13.54 -25.51 4.90
N GLU A 274 13.42 -24.76 6.00
CA GLU A 274 14.56 -24.18 6.72
C GLU A 274 15.44 -25.27 7.32
N ARG A 275 14.87 -26.27 8.02
CA ARG A 275 15.62 -27.39 8.58
C ARG A 275 16.35 -28.20 7.50
N LYS A 276 15.73 -28.36 6.33
CA LYS A 276 16.36 -29.03 5.18
C LYS A 276 17.47 -28.17 4.55
N LYS A 277 17.21 -26.87 4.39
CA LYS A 277 18.18 -25.94 3.79
C LYS A 277 19.39 -25.74 4.71
N PHE A 278 19.18 -25.79 6.01
CA PHE A 278 20.20 -25.63 7.05
C PHE A 278 20.11 -26.79 8.06
N PRO A 279 20.64 -27.99 7.74
CA PRO A 279 20.53 -29.16 8.62
C PRO A 279 21.16 -28.98 10.01
N LYS A 280 22.11 -28.05 10.15
CA LYS A 280 22.80 -27.70 11.40
C LYS A 280 22.14 -26.54 12.15
N LEU A 281 21.04 -25.98 11.64
CA LEU A 281 20.25 -24.97 12.34
C LEU A 281 19.45 -25.63 13.46
N LEU A 282 19.72 -25.24 14.70
CA LEU A 282 19.05 -25.81 15.86
C LEU A 282 17.64 -25.25 16.04
N ASN A 283 16.73 -26.06 16.58
CA ASN A 283 15.44 -25.58 17.04
C ASN A 283 15.59 -24.97 18.44
N ALA A 284 15.29 -23.69 18.59
CA ALA A 284 15.28 -23.04 19.90
C ALA A 284 13.99 -23.40 20.65
N LYS A 285 14.07 -23.59 21.97
CA LYS A 285 12.91 -23.89 22.83
C LYS A 285 12.22 -22.63 23.35
N ASP A 286 13.04 -21.61 23.60
CA ASP A 286 12.68 -20.31 24.12
C ASP A 286 13.61 -19.26 23.47
N LEU A 287 13.46 -18.01 23.86
CA LEU A 287 14.33 -16.91 23.42
C LEU A 287 15.25 -16.44 24.56
N LEU A 288 15.78 -17.36 25.37
CA LEU A 288 16.78 -17.03 26.39
C LEU A 288 18.17 -16.85 25.76
N PRO A 289 18.96 -15.87 26.23
CA PRO A 289 20.28 -15.61 25.68
C PRO A 289 21.29 -16.70 26.05
N SER A 290 22.16 -17.07 25.11
CA SER A 290 23.34 -17.90 25.36
C SER A 290 24.59 -17.20 24.81
N LYS A 291 25.70 -17.24 25.54
CA LYS A 291 26.95 -16.60 25.13
C LYS A 291 27.54 -17.32 23.92
N GLY A 292 28.07 -16.54 22.98
CA GLY A 292 28.64 -17.05 21.74
C GLY A 292 27.63 -17.79 20.86
N HIS A 293 26.35 -17.40 20.95
CA HIS A 293 25.23 -18.04 20.26
C HIS A 293 24.32 -17.00 19.61
N LEU A 294 23.75 -17.39 18.46
CA LEU A 294 22.76 -16.64 17.70
C LEU A 294 21.39 -17.30 17.80
N THR A 295 20.39 -16.49 18.17
CA THR A 295 18.98 -16.87 18.09
C THR A 295 18.27 -16.04 17.03
N LEU A 296 17.54 -16.69 16.13
CA LEU A 296 16.76 -16.08 15.05
C LEU A 296 15.27 -16.18 15.35
N THR A 297 14.53 -15.10 15.16
CA THR A 297 13.09 -15.12 15.39
C THR A 297 12.34 -14.03 14.61
N THR A 298 11.02 -13.99 14.74
CA THR A 298 10.18 -12.95 14.14
C THR A 298 9.76 -11.88 15.15
N PHE A 299 9.30 -10.71 14.69
CA PHE A 299 8.73 -9.66 15.55
C PHE A 299 7.60 -10.20 16.44
N TYR A 300 6.81 -11.15 15.92
CA TYR A 300 5.72 -11.79 16.65
C TYR A 300 6.19 -12.65 17.83
N GLN A 301 7.25 -13.44 17.66
CA GLN A 301 7.78 -14.23 18.79
C GLN A 301 8.59 -13.35 19.73
N PHE A 302 9.32 -12.37 19.18
CA PHE A 302 10.06 -11.39 19.95
C PHE A 302 9.13 -10.54 20.85
N SER A 303 7.92 -10.23 20.39
CA SER A 303 6.96 -9.43 21.17
C SER A 303 6.45 -10.12 22.43
N ARG A 304 6.72 -11.41 22.62
CA ARG A 304 6.29 -12.17 23.81
C ARG A 304 7.28 -12.12 24.96
N ILE A 305 8.51 -11.68 24.72
CA ILE A 305 9.59 -11.77 25.72
C ILE A 305 10.02 -10.43 26.29
N TRP A 306 9.59 -9.31 25.69
CA TRP A 306 10.06 -7.99 26.10
C TRP A 306 9.55 -7.53 27.47
N GLU A 307 8.55 -8.20 28.05
CA GLU A 307 8.04 -7.84 29.37
C GLU A 307 8.99 -8.32 30.44
N GLU A 308 9.41 -9.58 30.32
CA GLU A 308 10.20 -10.32 31.30
C GLU A 308 11.72 -10.12 31.12
N GLN A 309 12.18 -9.79 29.90
CA GLN A 309 13.59 -9.66 29.61
C GLN A 309 14.05 -8.19 29.55
N THR A 310 15.10 -7.89 30.31
CA THR A 310 15.78 -6.58 30.32
C THR A 310 17.29 -6.80 30.19
N GLN A 311 17.90 -6.19 29.17
CA GLN A 311 19.34 -6.23 28.87
C GLN A 311 19.97 -7.65 28.91
N SER A 312 19.18 -8.65 28.51
CA SER A 312 19.53 -10.07 28.55
C SER A 312 20.49 -10.46 27.40
N TYR A 313 20.33 -9.83 26.23
CA TYR A 313 21.19 -10.02 25.07
C TYR A 313 22.30 -8.97 24.99
N ASP A 314 23.50 -9.35 24.57
CA ASP A 314 24.55 -8.37 24.29
C ASP A 314 24.19 -7.53 23.06
N TYR A 315 23.65 -8.16 22.01
CA TYR A 315 23.18 -7.48 20.79
C TYR A 315 21.79 -7.96 20.38
N VAL A 316 20.92 -7.02 20.04
CA VAL A 316 19.66 -7.28 19.33
C VAL A 316 19.71 -6.57 17.98
N ILE A 317 19.51 -7.32 16.91
CA ILE A 317 19.46 -6.81 15.54
C ILE A 317 18.01 -6.85 15.08
N VAL A 318 17.46 -5.68 14.77
CA VAL A 318 16.12 -5.54 14.21
C VAL A 318 16.28 -5.46 12.69
N GLU A 319 16.02 -6.57 12.02
CA GLU A 319 16.17 -6.71 10.57
C GLU A 319 14.84 -6.37 9.86
N GLU A 320 14.95 -5.78 8.67
CA GLU A 320 13.85 -5.10 7.97
C GLU A 320 13.05 -4.12 8.84
N ALA A 321 13.78 -3.36 9.69
CA ALA A 321 13.22 -2.42 10.65
C ALA A 321 12.39 -1.29 10.05
N SER A 322 12.46 -1.05 8.73
CA SER A 322 11.55 -0.11 8.06
C SER A 322 10.09 -0.51 8.20
N GLN A 323 9.82 -1.79 8.48
CA GLN A 323 8.48 -2.34 8.73
C GLN A 323 8.17 -2.58 10.21
N ALA A 324 9.06 -2.15 11.11
CA ALA A 324 8.83 -2.19 12.55
C ALA A 324 8.20 -0.86 13.01
N TYR A 325 7.21 -0.96 13.90
CA TYR A 325 6.78 0.19 14.70
C TYR A 325 7.92 0.62 15.62
N LEU A 326 7.94 1.90 16.02
CA LEU A 326 8.89 2.40 16.99
C LEU A 326 8.83 1.60 18.30
N THR A 327 7.64 1.13 18.69
CA THR A 327 7.43 0.30 19.88
C THR A 327 8.22 -1.01 19.83
N THR A 328 8.31 -1.67 18.67
CA THR A 328 9.12 -2.89 18.49
C THR A 328 10.61 -2.59 18.66
N ILE A 329 11.08 -1.47 18.13
CA ILE A 329 12.49 -1.07 18.25
C ILE A 329 12.81 -0.63 19.68
N ALA A 330 11.89 0.06 20.36
CA ALA A 330 12.01 0.39 21.78
C ALA A 330 12.10 -0.88 22.63
N ALA A 331 11.29 -1.91 22.35
CA ALA A 331 11.40 -3.19 23.02
C ALA A 331 12.76 -3.87 22.79
N ALA A 332 13.34 -3.77 21.58
CA ALA A 332 14.72 -4.20 21.33
C ALA A 332 15.74 -3.46 22.22
N CYS A 333 15.51 -2.18 22.50
CA CYS A 333 16.35 -1.39 23.41
C CYS A 333 16.16 -1.74 24.89
N LYS A 334 15.03 -2.35 25.26
CA LYS A 334 14.83 -2.93 26.60
C LYS A 334 15.57 -4.26 26.72
N VAL A 335 15.45 -5.14 25.72
CA VAL A 335 16.00 -6.51 25.75
C VAL A 335 17.51 -6.55 25.48
N GLY A 336 18.03 -5.70 24.59
CA GLY A 336 19.43 -5.69 24.18
C GLY A 336 20.26 -4.61 24.86
N LYS A 337 21.51 -4.93 25.22
CA LYS A 337 22.49 -3.92 25.67
C LYS A 337 22.90 -2.99 24.53
N LYS A 338 22.98 -3.52 23.32
CA LYS A 338 23.28 -2.82 22.07
C LYS A 338 22.24 -3.21 21.01
N VAL A 339 21.77 -2.23 20.23
CA VAL A 339 20.72 -2.44 19.23
C VAL A 339 21.18 -1.94 17.87
N ILE A 340 21.02 -2.80 16.86
CA ILE A 340 21.36 -2.50 15.48
C ILE A 340 20.08 -2.58 14.65
N VAL A 341 19.64 -1.44 14.15
CA VAL A 341 18.40 -1.26 13.38
C VAL A 341 18.76 -1.29 11.91
N VAL A 342 18.40 -2.37 11.22
CA VAL A 342 18.78 -2.61 9.83
C VAL A 342 17.56 -2.59 8.93
N GLY A 343 17.61 -1.80 7.85
CA GLY A 343 16.51 -1.76 6.89
C GLY A 343 16.68 -0.70 5.83
N ASP A 344 15.56 -0.24 5.27
CA ASP A 344 15.55 0.90 4.36
C ASP A 344 14.26 1.71 4.48
N PRO A 345 14.27 2.92 5.07
CA PRO A 345 13.08 3.74 5.27
C PRO A 345 12.44 4.21 3.94
N LYS A 346 13.12 4.04 2.81
CA LYS A 346 12.57 4.30 1.47
C LYS A 346 11.89 3.08 0.83
N GLN A 347 11.83 1.94 1.51
CA GLN A 347 11.11 0.72 1.11
C GLN A 347 9.85 0.51 1.96
N ILE A 348 9.21 -0.67 1.89
CA ILE A 348 7.93 -0.95 2.56
C ILE A 348 7.99 -0.53 4.05
N VAL A 349 6.92 0.14 4.47
CA VAL A 349 6.66 0.63 5.83
C VAL A 349 5.62 -0.28 6.51
N PRO A 350 5.38 -0.19 7.84
CA PRO A 350 4.37 -1.03 8.48
C PRO A 350 3.00 -0.81 7.84
N ILE A 351 2.26 -1.90 7.67
CA ILE A 351 0.90 -1.86 7.14
C ILE A 351 -0.02 -1.41 8.28
N VAL A 352 -0.67 -0.25 8.10
CA VAL A 352 -1.68 0.29 9.02
C VAL A 352 -3.05 0.13 8.37
N THR A 353 -3.93 -0.61 9.03
CA THR A 353 -5.29 -0.96 8.60
C THR A 353 -6.24 0.21 8.81
N ASN A 354 -6.13 0.90 9.95
CA ASN A 354 -6.94 2.06 10.29
C ASN A 354 -6.62 3.26 9.40
N LYS A 355 -7.42 3.47 8.35
CA LYS A 355 -7.22 4.61 7.41
C LYS A 355 -7.34 5.99 8.06
N ASN A 356 -7.91 6.09 9.25
CA ASN A 356 -8.11 7.34 9.99
C ASN A 356 -7.08 7.53 11.10
N TYR A 357 -5.96 6.78 11.13
CA TYR A 357 -4.94 6.91 12.18
C TYR A 357 -4.43 8.34 12.39
N LYS A 358 -4.51 9.20 11.36
CA LYS A 358 -4.07 10.61 11.43
C LYS A 358 -4.83 11.48 12.43
N VAL A 359 -5.91 10.98 13.03
CA VAL A 359 -6.56 11.63 14.17
C VAL A 359 -5.65 11.71 15.40
N PHE A 360 -4.65 10.82 15.51
CA PHE A 360 -3.67 10.82 16.59
C PHE A 360 -2.50 11.76 16.24
N PRO A 361 -2.19 12.77 17.07
CA PRO A 361 -1.16 13.76 16.77
C PRO A 361 0.24 13.13 16.60
N ASN A 362 0.92 13.43 15.49
CA ASN A 362 2.29 13.00 15.18
C ASN A 362 2.51 11.46 15.17
N ILE A 363 1.44 10.66 15.06
CA ILE A 363 1.51 9.20 15.15
C ILE A 363 2.39 8.55 14.07
N ASP A 364 2.61 9.25 12.95
CA ASP A 364 3.58 8.84 11.93
C ASP A 364 4.99 8.57 12.51
N ALA A 365 5.38 9.26 13.60
CA ALA A 365 6.65 9.00 14.26
C ALA A 365 6.68 7.65 15.02
N LEU A 366 5.53 7.16 15.48
CA LEU A 366 5.38 5.82 16.05
C LEU A 366 5.34 4.76 14.94
N ILE A 367 4.63 5.05 13.85
CA ILE A 367 4.47 4.13 12.72
C ILE A 367 5.82 3.95 11.99
N TYR A 368 6.51 5.03 11.63
CA TYR A 368 7.76 4.97 10.87
C TYR A 368 8.99 4.92 11.80
N GLY A 369 9.05 3.91 12.68
CA GLY A 369 10.03 3.84 13.77
C GLY A 369 11.48 4.00 13.33
N MET A 370 11.91 3.28 12.28
CA MET A 370 13.27 3.42 11.74
C MET A 370 13.55 4.84 11.22
N ASN A 371 12.58 5.48 10.57
CA ASN A 371 12.73 6.85 10.10
C ASN A 371 12.87 7.81 11.28
N THR A 372 12.05 7.66 12.31
CA THR A 372 12.13 8.45 13.55
C THR A 372 13.51 8.35 14.19
N LEU A 373 14.04 7.14 14.38
CA LEU A 373 15.35 6.93 14.98
C LEU A 373 16.50 7.47 14.12
N SER A 374 16.37 7.41 12.79
CA SER A 374 17.38 7.98 11.88
C SER A 374 17.52 9.50 11.98
N GLN A 375 16.51 10.17 12.54
CA GLN A 375 16.47 11.63 12.73
C GLN A 375 16.70 12.04 14.19
N THR A 376 16.92 11.09 15.10
CA THR A 376 17.17 11.37 16.51
C THR A 376 18.64 11.71 16.75
N GLU A 377 18.88 12.80 17.49
CA GLU A 377 20.23 13.19 17.86
C GLU A 377 20.89 12.17 18.81
N GLY A 378 22.18 11.91 18.59
CA GLY A 378 22.96 10.93 19.37
C GLY A 378 22.89 9.49 18.85
N PHE A 379 22.05 9.19 17.85
CA PHE A 379 22.06 7.87 17.18
C PHE A 379 22.83 7.92 15.86
N SER A 380 23.67 6.90 15.62
CA SER A 380 24.40 6.79 14.36
C SER A 380 23.45 6.39 13.23
N PHE A 381 23.49 7.13 12.12
CA PHE A 381 22.73 6.81 10.91
C PHE A 381 23.67 6.73 9.70
N ASN A 382 23.89 5.51 9.21
CA ASN A 382 24.81 5.22 8.11
C ASN A 382 24.07 4.56 6.92
N ARG A 383 24.48 4.88 5.69
CA ARG A 383 23.93 4.31 4.45
C ARG A 383 25.03 3.70 3.58
N LYS A 384 24.83 2.45 3.17
CA LYS A 384 25.66 1.84 2.12
C LYS A 384 25.28 2.34 0.72
N THR A 385 26.26 2.66 -0.11
CA THR A 385 26.02 3.30 -1.42
C THR A 385 26.10 2.33 -2.60
N GLU A 386 26.89 1.26 -2.51
CA GLU A 386 27.18 0.39 -3.66
C GLU A 386 26.19 -0.78 -3.77
N THR A 387 25.58 -0.93 -4.95
CA THR A 387 24.60 -1.99 -5.28
C THR A 387 25.11 -2.92 -6.36
N ARG A 388 25.00 -4.23 -6.14
CA ARG A 388 25.36 -5.26 -7.15
C ARG A 388 24.16 -5.73 -7.98
N ARG A 389 22.95 -5.35 -7.59
CA ARG A 389 21.73 -5.74 -8.31
C ARG A 389 21.45 -4.79 -9.46
N LEU A 390 21.48 -3.48 -9.20
CA LEU A 390 20.99 -2.49 -10.14
C LEU A 390 22.10 -2.16 -11.15
N THR A 391 21.80 -2.27 -12.45
CA THR A 391 22.67 -1.76 -13.53
C THR A 391 22.93 -0.27 -13.37
N GLU A 392 23.96 0.26 -14.05
CA GLU A 392 24.25 1.71 -14.06
C GLU A 392 23.00 2.52 -14.42
N ARG A 393 22.29 2.11 -15.49
CA ARG A 393 21.02 2.73 -15.88
C ARG A 393 19.97 2.64 -14.77
N SER A 394 19.79 1.47 -14.16
CA SER A 394 18.85 1.29 -13.04
C SER A 394 19.15 2.22 -11.85
N THR A 395 20.42 2.47 -11.55
CA THR A 395 20.81 3.37 -10.46
C THR A 395 20.46 4.82 -10.73
N ILE A 396 20.55 5.31 -11.98
CA ILE A 396 20.13 6.68 -12.36
C ILE A 396 18.66 6.93 -12.00
N TYR A 397 17.81 5.94 -12.25
CA TYR A 397 16.38 6.00 -11.94
C TYR A 397 16.09 5.81 -10.45
N THR A 398 16.72 4.81 -9.83
CA THR A 398 16.54 4.53 -8.39
C THR A 398 17.03 5.70 -7.53
N ASN A 399 18.05 6.44 -7.98
CA ASN A 399 18.58 7.61 -7.30
C ASN A 399 17.59 8.77 -7.13
N CYS A 400 16.45 8.75 -7.83
CA CYS A 400 15.32 9.62 -7.50
C CYS A 400 14.86 9.49 -6.03
N PHE A 401 15.08 8.34 -5.38
CA PHE A 401 14.68 8.08 -3.99
C PHE A 401 15.82 8.24 -2.97
N TYR A 402 17.07 8.33 -3.44
CA TYR A 402 18.28 8.24 -2.60
C TYR A 402 19.27 9.38 -2.84
N ASN A 403 18.79 10.54 -3.31
CA ASN A 403 19.57 11.77 -3.44
C ASN A 403 20.87 11.58 -4.25
N ASN A 404 20.83 10.77 -5.33
CA ASN A 404 21.98 10.48 -6.18
C ASN A 404 23.19 9.82 -5.46
N THR A 405 22.95 9.12 -4.35
CA THR A 405 24.04 8.50 -3.56
C THR A 405 24.34 7.04 -3.93
N ILE A 406 23.43 6.33 -4.62
CA ILE A 406 23.63 4.92 -4.97
C ILE A 406 24.51 4.79 -6.21
N GLN A 407 25.44 3.85 -6.18
CA GLN A 407 26.37 3.55 -7.27
C GLN A 407 26.31 2.08 -7.66
N SER A 408 26.35 1.80 -8.97
CA SER A 408 26.32 0.44 -9.48
C SER A 408 27.68 -0.23 -9.38
N LYS A 409 27.67 -1.48 -8.91
CA LYS A 409 28.71 -2.50 -9.02
C LYS A 409 28.12 -3.78 -9.64
N SER A 410 27.08 -3.62 -10.47
CA SER A 410 26.47 -4.74 -11.18
C SER A 410 27.48 -5.39 -12.11
N LEU A 411 27.36 -6.70 -12.29
CA LEU A 411 28.14 -7.43 -13.29
C LEU A 411 27.54 -7.30 -14.71
N PHE A 412 26.36 -6.70 -14.83
CA PHE A 412 25.69 -6.48 -16.11
C PHE A 412 25.98 -5.07 -16.63
N ASP A 413 26.95 -4.97 -17.54
CA ASP A 413 27.21 -3.75 -18.31
C ASP A 413 26.16 -3.56 -19.42
N ASN A 414 25.75 -4.67 -20.04
CA ASN A 414 24.65 -4.76 -20.99
C ASN A 414 23.94 -6.13 -20.88
N ILE A 415 22.81 -6.25 -21.58
CA ILE A 415 21.98 -7.46 -21.66
C ILE A 415 21.70 -7.83 -23.13
N ASP A 416 22.62 -7.49 -24.04
CA ASP A 416 22.44 -7.69 -25.48
C ASP A 416 22.29 -9.16 -25.86
N THR A 417 22.96 -10.06 -25.14
CA THR A 417 22.82 -11.52 -25.31
C THR A 417 21.38 -11.99 -25.12
N ASP A 418 20.68 -11.45 -24.12
CA ASP A 418 19.27 -11.78 -23.88
C ASP A 418 18.40 -11.15 -24.96
N ILE A 419 18.65 -9.87 -25.30
CA ILE A 419 17.93 -9.11 -26.32
C ILE A 419 18.00 -9.78 -27.69
N ASN A 420 19.15 -10.34 -28.07
CA ASN A 420 19.31 -11.05 -29.35
C ASN A 420 18.50 -12.35 -29.43
N SER A 421 18.05 -12.86 -28.28
CA SER A 421 17.18 -14.05 -28.20
C SER A 421 15.70 -13.69 -28.12
N PHE A 422 15.37 -12.40 -28.03
CA PHE A 422 14.02 -11.88 -27.99
C PHE A 422 13.47 -11.66 -29.40
N ASP A 423 12.15 -11.79 -29.51
CA ASP A 423 11.35 -11.39 -30.67
C ASP A 423 10.72 -10.03 -30.39
N LYS A 424 9.71 -9.97 -29.52
CA LYS A 424 8.97 -8.73 -29.22
C LYS A 424 9.61 -7.90 -28.14
N LEU A 425 10.33 -8.52 -27.20
CA LEU A 425 11.00 -7.79 -26.15
C LEU A 425 12.19 -6.99 -26.66
N THR A 426 12.75 -7.33 -27.83
CA THR A 426 13.90 -6.67 -28.45
C THR A 426 13.69 -5.16 -28.59
N GLU A 427 12.50 -4.74 -29.02
CA GLU A 427 12.20 -3.32 -29.26
C GLU A 427 12.00 -2.52 -27.96
N ILE A 428 11.59 -3.17 -26.88
CA ILE A 428 11.19 -2.53 -25.62
C ILE A 428 12.13 -2.83 -24.45
N THR A 429 13.26 -3.48 -24.72
CA THR A 429 14.28 -3.78 -23.71
C THR A 429 15.53 -2.97 -24.02
N HIS A 430 15.94 -2.13 -23.06
CA HIS A 430 17.13 -1.31 -23.25
C HIS A 430 18.40 -2.15 -23.06
N SER A 431 19.42 -2.00 -23.91
CA SER A 431 20.68 -2.77 -23.87
C SER A 431 21.40 -2.67 -22.52
N LYS A 432 21.41 -1.49 -21.89
CA LYS A 432 21.92 -1.29 -20.51
C LYS A 432 20.98 -1.75 -19.37
N GLY A 433 19.93 -2.48 -19.69
CA GLY A 433 18.90 -2.89 -18.73
C GLY A 433 18.08 -1.72 -18.17
N GLY A 434 17.60 -1.84 -16.93
CA GLY A 434 16.84 -0.81 -16.23
C GLY A 434 15.37 -0.72 -16.63
N PRO A 435 14.70 0.40 -16.30
CA PRO A 435 13.26 0.50 -16.45
C PRO A 435 12.81 0.82 -17.88
N THR A 436 11.66 0.27 -18.28
CA THR A 436 10.90 0.57 -19.48
C THR A 436 9.47 0.93 -19.10
N LEU A 437 8.92 2.00 -19.69
CA LEU A 437 7.50 2.35 -19.52
C LEU A 437 6.66 1.78 -20.67
N VAL A 438 5.62 0.99 -20.34
CA VAL A 438 4.70 0.38 -21.30
C VAL A 438 3.27 0.84 -21.01
N GLN A 439 2.67 1.55 -21.95
CA GLN A 439 1.38 2.22 -21.76
C GLN A 439 0.25 1.56 -22.57
N PHE A 440 -0.91 1.39 -21.95
CA PHE A 440 -2.08 0.72 -22.52
C PHE A 440 -3.26 1.68 -22.68
N SER A 441 -4.03 1.54 -23.76
CA SER A 441 -5.13 2.45 -24.04
C SER A 441 -6.32 2.22 -23.10
N ASN A 442 -6.80 3.31 -22.48
CA ASN A 442 -8.00 3.31 -21.65
C ASN A 442 -9.32 3.43 -22.45
N LYS A 443 -9.24 3.64 -23.77
CA LYS A 443 -10.42 3.89 -24.63
C LYS A 443 -11.32 2.67 -24.84
N GLU A 444 -10.77 1.47 -24.81
CA GLU A 444 -11.50 0.21 -25.06
C GLU A 444 -11.99 -0.48 -23.78
N GLY A 445 -11.90 0.18 -22.62
CA GLY A 445 -12.58 -0.21 -21.38
C GLY A 445 -11.92 -1.34 -20.56
N ASP A 446 -11.00 -2.12 -21.12
CA ASP A 446 -10.38 -3.25 -20.41
C ASP A 446 -8.84 -3.26 -20.50
N VAL A 447 -8.24 -2.36 -19.74
CA VAL A 447 -6.78 -2.19 -19.65
C VAL A 447 -6.11 -3.44 -19.07
N LEU A 448 -6.71 -4.07 -18.05
CA LEU A 448 -6.12 -5.24 -17.39
C LEU A 448 -6.04 -6.44 -18.33
N ASN A 449 -7.07 -6.73 -19.12
CA ASN A 449 -6.99 -7.82 -20.08
C ASN A 449 -6.01 -7.52 -21.22
N GLN A 450 -5.84 -6.26 -21.64
CA GLN A 450 -4.77 -5.87 -22.56
C GLN A 450 -3.39 -6.19 -21.97
N MET A 451 -3.16 -5.82 -20.70
CA MET A 451 -1.91 -6.12 -19.98
C MET A 451 -1.68 -7.63 -19.85
N ILE A 452 -2.73 -8.42 -19.54
CA ILE A 452 -2.62 -9.90 -19.47
C ILE A 452 -2.25 -10.49 -20.84
N ARG A 453 -2.87 -10.03 -21.94
CA ARG A 453 -2.51 -10.48 -23.30
C ARG A 453 -1.06 -10.16 -23.65
N PHE A 454 -0.58 -8.99 -23.23
CA PHE A 454 0.82 -8.60 -23.38
C PHE A 454 1.74 -9.49 -22.53
N LEU A 455 1.43 -9.67 -21.25
CA LEU A 455 2.20 -10.50 -20.31
C LEU A 455 2.34 -11.95 -20.78
N VAL A 456 1.26 -12.57 -21.28
CA VAL A 456 1.33 -13.94 -21.80
C VAL A 456 2.36 -14.06 -22.94
N LYS A 457 2.40 -13.09 -23.87
CA LYS A 457 3.35 -13.08 -24.98
C LYS A 457 4.79 -12.97 -24.46
N VAL A 458 5.08 -11.95 -23.66
CA VAL A 458 6.45 -11.66 -23.18
C VAL A 458 6.97 -12.69 -22.17
N LEU A 459 6.11 -13.27 -21.33
CA LEU A 459 6.51 -14.32 -20.39
C LEU A 459 6.83 -15.62 -21.13
N ASN A 460 6.09 -15.98 -22.17
CA ASN A 460 6.41 -17.14 -23.00
C ASN A 460 7.77 -16.97 -23.71
N GLU A 461 8.10 -15.75 -24.11
CA GLU A 461 9.40 -15.41 -24.71
C GLU A 461 10.54 -15.49 -23.68
N LEU A 462 10.38 -14.86 -22.50
CA LEU A 462 11.40 -14.88 -21.45
C LEU A 462 11.66 -16.26 -20.87
N THR A 463 10.63 -17.12 -20.80
CA THR A 463 10.77 -18.47 -20.24
C THR A 463 11.55 -19.42 -21.15
N VAL A 464 11.83 -19.04 -22.41
CA VAL A 464 12.80 -19.74 -23.28
C VAL A 464 14.22 -19.59 -22.74
N LEU A 465 14.54 -18.46 -22.10
CA LEU A 465 15.83 -18.22 -21.48
C LEU A 465 15.93 -18.98 -20.15
N LYS A 466 16.46 -20.20 -20.22
CA LYS A 466 16.67 -21.05 -19.03
C LYS A 466 17.53 -20.32 -18.00
N GLY A 467 17.09 -20.38 -16.74
CA GLY A 467 17.84 -19.86 -15.59
C GLY A 467 17.52 -18.43 -15.19
N ASN A 468 16.77 -17.66 -16.00
CA ASN A 468 16.32 -16.32 -15.60
C ASN A 468 15.16 -16.40 -14.60
N GLU A 469 15.26 -15.60 -13.55
CA GLU A 469 14.19 -15.42 -12.55
C GLU A 469 13.28 -14.27 -12.97
N ILE A 470 11.96 -14.47 -12.89
CA ILE A 470 10.97 -13.50 -13.36
C ILE A 470 9.92 -13.27 -12.28
N ALA A 471 9.52 -12.01 -12.09
CA ALA A 471 8.39 -11.64 -11.24
C ALA A 471 7.38 -10.72 -11.95
N VAL A 472 6.11 -10.94 -11.65
CA VAL A 472 4.99 -10.05 -11.99
C VAL A 472 4.42 -9.51 -10.69
N LEU A 473 4.60 -8.22 -10.47
CA LEU A 473 4.20 -7.51 -9.25
C LEU A 473 3.03 -6.57 -9.52
N THR A 474 2.18 -6.37 -8.53
CA THR A 474 1.09 -5.39 -8.59
C THR A 474 0.80 -4.83 -7.21
N PRO A 475 0.34 -3.57 -7.06
CA PRO A 475 0.01 -3.05 -5.74
C PRO A 475 -1.36 -3.57 -5.26
N TYR A 476 -2.22 -4.07 -6.16
CA TYR A 476 -3.61 -4.40 -5.86
C TYR A 476 -3.84 -5.90 -5.68
N ILE A 477 -4.49 -6.29 -4.57
CA ILE A 477 -4.86 -7.68 -4.30
C ILE A 477 -5.84 -8.23 -5.35
N GLU A 478 -6.81 -7.43 -5.80
CA GLU A 478 -7.76 -7.86 -6.84
C GLU A 478 -7.06 -8.17 -8.18
N THR A 479 -6.11 -7.31 -8.56
CA THR A 479 -5.26 -7.53 -9.75
C THR A 479 -4.38 -8.75 -9.57
N LEU A 480 -3.77 -8.95 -8.40
CA LEU A 480 -2.97 -10.12 -8.08
C LEU A 480 -3.77 -11.41 -8.31
N ILE A 481 -4.98 -11.46 -7.76
CA ILE A 481 -5.90 -12.60 -7.91
C ILE A 481 -6.20 -12.86 -9.40
N HIS A 482 -6.52 -11.82 -10.17
CA HIS A 482 -6.77 -11.94 -11.61
C HIS A 482 -5.54 -12.44 -12.38
N LEU A 483 -4.35 -11.92 -12.07
CA LEU A 483 -3.09 -12.33 -12.70
C LEU A 483 -2.77 -13.81 -12.38
N GLN A 484 -2.92 -14.24 -11.13
CA GLN A 484 -2.70 -15.64 -10.72
C GLN A 484 -3.64 -16.61 -11.44
N GLN A 485 -4.91 -16.23 -11.60
CA GLN A 485 -5.92 -17.06 -12.29
C GLN A 485 -5.67 -17.16 -13.80
N ASN A 486 -5.20 -16.07 -14.42
CA ASN A 486 -5.19 -15.95 -15.88
C ASN A 486 -3.82 -16.12 -16.53
N LEU A 487 -2.71 -15.93 -15.81
CA LEU A 487 -1.38 -16.06 -16.40
C LEU A 487 -0.88 -17.50 -16.41
N LYS A 488 -0.83 -18.17 -15.24
CA LYS A 488 -0.22 -19.52 -15.13
C LYS A 488 -0.92 -20.61 -15.94
N SER A 489 -2.18 -20.40 -16.29
CA SER A 489 -2.97 -21.30 -17.15
C SER A 489 -2.78 -21.03 -18.65
N LYS A 490 -2.25 -19.85 -19.03
CA LYS A 490 -2.11 -19.38 -20.42
C LYS A 490 -0.65 -19.27 -20.88
N THR A 491 0.31 -19.50 -19.99
CA THR A 491 1.75 -19.51 -20.28
C THR A 491 2.29 -20.93 -20.39
N ASN A 492 3.36 -21.11 -21.18
CA ASN A 492 4.00 -22.40 -21.43
C ASN A 492 4.80 -22.93 -20.22
N SER A 493 5.18 -22.02 -19.32
CA SER A 493 5.93 -22.31 -18.11
C SER A 493 5.25 -21.66 -16.92
N ARG A 494 5.35 -22.29 -15.74
CA ARG A 494 4.86 -21.74 -14.47
C ARG A 494 5.98 -21.15 -13.61
N ASN A 495 7.20 -21.10 -14.15
CA ASN A 495 8.41 -20.74 -13.41
C ASN A 495 8.62 -19.21 -13.33
N TYR A 496 7.65 -18.51 -12.74
CA TYR A 496 7.73 -17.09 -12.40
C TYR A 496 6.82 -16.78 -11.22
N LEU A 497 7.18 -15.72 -10.48
CA LEU A 497 6.43 -15.27 -9.32
C LEU A 497 5.32 -14.30 -9.73
N ILE A 498 4.13 -14.42 -9.12
CA ILE A 498 3.07 -13.41 -9.20
C ILE A 498 2.66 -13.05 -7.78
N GLU A 499 2.91 -11.82 -7.34
CA GLU A 499 2.70 -11.42 -5.94
C GLU A 499 2.43 -9.91 -5.79
N SER A 500 1.88 -9.49 -4.65
CA SER A 500 1.76 -8.08 -4.32
C SER A 500 3.11 -7.46 -3.95
N VAL A 501 3.28 -6.18 -4.24
CA VAL A 501 4.51 -5.43 -3.92
C VAL A 501 4.83 -5.47 -2.41
N ASP A 502 3.81 -5.39 -1.56
CA ASP A 502 3.96 -5.39 -0.10
C ASP A 502 4.53 -6.71 0.46
N ARG A 503 4.46 -7.81 -0.31
CA ARG A 503 4.89 -9.15 0.12
C ARG A 503 6.25 -9.58 -0.43
N VAL A 504 6.85 -8.80 -1.33
CA VAL A 504 8.08 -9.19 -2.04
C VAL A 504 9.30 -8.42 -1.56
N GLN A 505 9.64 -8.59 -0.29
CA GLN A 505 10.90 -8.09 0.27
C GLN A 505 12.03 -9.12 0.08
N GLY A 506 13.27 -8.63 -0.06
CA GLY A 506 14.42 -9.49 -0.39
C GLY A 506 14.27 -10.30 -1.69
N LEU A 507 13.33 -9.93 -2.56
CA LEU A 507 13.16 -10.56 -3.87
C LEU A 507 14.19 -9.97 -4.85
N ASP A 508 14.90 -10.88 -5.52
CA ASP A 508 15.86 -10.58 -6.56
C ASP A 508 15.46 -11.40 -7.78
N VAL A 509 15.23 -10.74 -8.91
CA VAL A 509 14.86 -11.39 -10.17
C VAL A 509 15.65 -10.78 -11.31
N ASP A 510 15.78 -11.46 -12.44
CA ASP A 510 16.41 -10.88 -13.63
C ASP A 510 15.47 -9.88 -14.29
N TYR A 511 14.19 -10.26 -14.44
CA TYR A 511 13.15 -9.44 -15.06
C TYR A 511 11.96 -9.22 -14.13
N CYS A 512 11.49 -7.97 -14.04
CA CYS A 512 10.35 -7.61 -13.21
C CYS A 512 9.29 -6.88 -14.03
N PHE A 513 8.03 -7.29 -13.93
CA PHE A 513 6.88 -6.60 -14.51
C PHE A 513 6.06 -5.98 -13.40
N TYR A 514 5.95 -4.65 -13.35
CA TYR A 514 5.10 -3.95 -12.39
C TYR A 514 3.79 -3.51 -13.06
N VAL A 515 2.68 -4.15 -12.68
CA VAL A 515 1.37 -4.05 -13.34
C VAL A 515 0.44 -3.13 -12.56
N ILE A 516 0.11 -1.99 -13.16
CA ILE A 516 -0.76 -0.95 -12.60
C ILE A 516 -1.91 -0.69 -13.57
N PRO A 517 -3.00 -1.49 -13.53
CA PRO A 517 -4.10 -1.36 -14.49
C PRO A 517 -4.94 -0.11 -14.26
N LYS A 518 -4.90 0.46 -13.04
CA LYS A 518 -5.61 1.69 -12.67
C LYS A 518 -4.73 2.56 -11.79
N SER A 519 -4.66 3.82 -12.14
CA SER A 519 -3.83 4.83 -11.49
C SER A 519 -4.50 5.31 -10.21
N SER A 520 -3.75 5.31 -9.10
CA SER A 520 -4.19 5.91 -7.84
C SER A 520 -2.97 6.32 -7.01
N SER A 521 -3.18 7.20 -6.03
CA SER A 521 -2.13 7.56 -5.06
C SER A 521 -1.58 6.35 -4.31
N PHE A 522 -2.37 5.28 -4.20
CA PHE A 522 -1.92 4.02 -3.61
C PHE A 522 -0.91 3.27 -4.50
N SER A 523 -1.11 3.25 -5.82
CA SER A 523 -0.20 2.57 -6.77
C SER A 523 1.16 3.24 -6.92
N PHE A 524 1.16 4.57 -6.79
CA PHE A 524 2.37 5.40 -6.92
C PHE A 524 2.89 5.87 -5.57
N ASN A 525 2.49 5.21 -4.48
CA ASN A 525 3.12 5.42 -3.19
C ASN A 525 4.64 5.24 -3.32
N LEU A 526 5.39 6.20 -2.77
CA LEU A 526 6.84 6.30 -2.89
C LEU A 526 7.55 4.98 -2.60
N ASN A 527 7.25 4.37 -1.46
CA ASN A 527 7.89 3.17 -0.94
C ASN A 527 7.59 1.94 -1.80
N ARG A 528 6.31 1.72 -2.14
CA ARG A 528 5.90 0.61 -3.03
C ARG A 528 6.52 0.74 -4.41
N PHE A 529 6.52 1.94 -4.97
CA PHE A 529 7.06 2.19 -6.29
C PHE A 529 8.57 1.95 -6.35
N ASN A 530 9.33 2.48 -5.39
CA ASN A 530 10.75 2.22 -5.26
C ASN A 530 11.04 0.71 -5.12
N VAL A 531 10.27 0.01 -4.29
CA VAL A 531 10.39 -1.44 -4.11
C VAL A 531 10.14 -2.19 -5.42
N ALA A 532 9.02 -1.94 -6.10
CA ALA A 532 8.66 -2.66 -7.32
C ALA A 532 9.66 -2.42 -8.46
N THR A 533 10.21 -1.21 -8.57
CA THR A 533 11.11 -0.82 -9.66
C THR A 533 12.56 -1.25 -9.47
N SER A 534 12.94 -1.66 -8.26
CA SER A 534 14.32 -2.04 -7.88
C SER A 534 14.52 -3.55 -7.62
N ARG A 535 13.58 -4.41 -8.05
CA ARG A 535 13.69 -5.88 -7.92
C ARG A 535 14.51 -6.54 -9.02
N ALA A 536 14.56 -5.95 -10.20
CA ALA A 536 15.25 -6.54 -11.35
C ALA A 536 16.76 -6.30 -11.32
N LYS A 537 17.53 -7.35 -11.66
CA LYS A 537 18.97 -7.27 -11.96
C LYS A 537 19.22 -6.73 -13.38
N LYS A 538 18.33 -7.09 -14.31
CA LYS A 538 18.44 -6.73 -15.73
C LYS A 538 17.45 -5.63 -16.09
N SER A 539 16.15 -5.94 -16.16
CA SER A 539 15.14 -4.97 -16.65
C SER A 539 13.83 -4.99 -15.88
N THR A 540 13.26 -3.80 -15.70
CA THR A 540 11.94 -3.59 -15.08
C THR A 540 10.97 -3.03 -16.12
N PHE A 541 9.85 -3.70 -16.36
CA PHE A 541 8.77 -3.19 -17.22
C PHE A 541 7.64 -2.64 -16.36
N ILE A 542 7.31 -1.37 -16.51
CA ILE A 542 6.23 -0.71 -15.78
C ILE A 542 5.02 -0.59 -16.71
N LEU A 543 3.99 -1.37 -16.44
CA LEU A 543 2.78 -1.46 -17.25
C LEU A 543 1.70 -0.57 -16.63
N VAL A 544 1.30 0.48 -17.34
CA VAL A 544 0.33 1.49 -16.86
C VAL A 544 -0.73 1.81 -17.90
N GLU A 545 -1.86 2.36 -17.47
CA GLU A 545 -2.78 3.01 -18.41
C GLU A 545 -2.18 4.30 -19.00
N GLN A 546 -2.59 4.67 -20.20
CA GLN A 546 -2.27 5.97 -20.77
C GLN A 546 -2.85 7.10 -19.92
N ASP A 547 -2.17 8.24 -19.92
CA ASP A 547 -2.55 9.44 -19.15
C ASP A 547 -2.67 9.21 -17.62
N PHE A 548 -1.99 8.18 -17.07
CA PHE A 548 -2.02 7.83 -15.64
C PHE A 548 -1.70 8.99 -14.68
N ASP A 549 -0.86 9.93 -15.11
CA ASP A 549 -0.40 11.07 -14.34
C ASP A 549 -1.33 12.29 -14.42
N ARG A 550 -2.39 12.27 -15.26
CA ARG A 550 -3.37 13.37 -15.31
C ARG A 550 -4.33 13.37 -14.12
N PHE A 551 -4.57 12.20 -13.53
CA PHE A 551 -5.62 12.00 -12.52
C PHE A 551 -5.08 11.63 -11.15
N VAL A 552 -3.75 11.60 -10.99
CA VAL A 552 -3.09 11.23 -9.73
C VAL A 552 -1.98 12.22 -9.43
N ASN A 553 -1.99 12.75 -8.21
CA ASN A 553 -0.86 13.51 -7.71
C ASN A 553 0.31 12.56 -7.41
N LEU A 554 1.36 12.60 -8.23
CA LEU A 554 2.55 11.78 -8.06
C LEU A 554 3.49 12.41 -7.03
N PRO A 555 4.05 11.65 -6.09
CA PRO A 555 5.17 12.13 -5.28
C PRO A 555 6.31 12.65 -6.16
N ASN A 556 7.01 13.70 -5.72
CA ASN A 556 8.05 14.38 -6.51
C ASN A 556 9.09 13.40 -7.10
N GLU A 557 9.56 12.44 -6.31
CA GLU A 557 10.53 11.44 -6.72
C GLU A 557 9.98 10.51 -7.81
N VAL A 558 8.71 10.09 -7.69
CA VAL A 558 8.02 9.24 -8.66
C VAL A 558 7.72 10.03 -9.95
N GLY A 559 7.31 11.29 -9.81
CA GLY A 559 7.11 12.20 -10.94
C GLY A 559 8.40 12.43 -11.72
N ASN A 560 9.51 12.69 -11.03
CA ASN A 560 10.84 12.81 -11.64
C ASN A 560 11.29 11.53 -12.34
N TYR A 561 11.04 10.38 -11.72
CA TYR A 561 11.30 9.06 -12.33
C TYR A 561 10.55 8.90 -13.65
N PHE A 562 9.23 9.14 -13.66
CA PHE A 562 8.43 9.00 -14.88
C PHE A 562 8.74 10.06 -15.93
N SER A 563 9.03 11.30 -15.53
CA SER A 563 9.42 12.37 -16.46
C SER A 563 10.66 11.98 -17.26
N LYS A 564 11.71 11.49 -16.58
CA LYS A 564 12.92 10.95 -17.24
C LYS A 564 12.58 9.79 -18.17
N LEU A 565 11.81 8.82 -17.66
CA LEU A 565 11.53 7.59 -18.41
C LEU A 565 10.64 7.81 -19.63
N LYS A 566 9.67 8.72 -19.56
CA LYS A 566 8.80 9.12 -20.68
C LYS A 566 9.60 9.69 -21.84
N ASN A 567 10.65 10.46 -21.55
CA ASN A 567 11.50 11.07 -22.57
C ASN A 567 12.52 10.08 -23.16
N GLU A 568 12.99 9.12 -22.35
CA GLU A 568 14.05 8.21 -22.74
C GLU A 568 13.52 6.93 -23.41
N PHE A 569 12.64 6.19 -22.72
CA PHE A 569 12.33 4.79 -23.06
C PHE A 569 10.90 4.37 -22.68
N ALA A 570 9.93 4.96 -23.38
CA ALA A 570 8.49 4.72 -23.21
C ALA A 570 7.80 4.26 -24.49
N PHE A 571 6.81 3.38 -24.34
CA PHE A 571 6.11 2.70 -25.43
C PHE A 571 4.61 2.65 -25.21
N ILE A 572 3.86 2.56 -26.31
CA ILE A 572 2.40 2.44 -26.34
C ILE A 572 2.04 1.13 -27.04
N VAL A 573 1.16 0.35 -26.41
CA VAL A 573 0.62 -0.90 -26.97
C VAL A 573 -0.72 -0.66 -27.63
N ASN A 574 -0.87 -1.04 -28.90
CA ASN A 574 -2.13 -1.01 -29.61
C ASN A 574 -3.10 -2.05 -29.00
N PRO A 575 -4.32 -1.66 -28.61
CA PRO A 575 -5.24 -2.54 -27.87
C PRO A 575 -5.75 -3.73 -28.71
N ILE A 576 -5.82 -3.57 -30.03
CA ILE A 576 -6.33 -4.54 -31.00
C ILE A 576 -5.19 -5.38 -31.60
N SER A 577 -4.21 -4.74 -32.25
CA SER A 577 -3.11 -5.47 -32.92
C SER A 577 -2.08 -6.00 -31.92
N GLY A 578 -1.96 -5.36 -30.75
CA GLY A 578 -0.88 -5.64 -29.79
C GLY A 578 0.50 -5.18 -30.27
N GLU A 579 0.56 -4.38 -31.35
CA GLU A 579 1.78 -3.74 -31.82
C GLU A 579 2.27 -2.69 -30.84
N ILE A 580 3.58 -2.56 -30.74
CA ILE A 580 4.24 -1.66 -29.81
C ILE A 580 4.82 -0.50 -30.62
N THR A 581 4.57 0.74 -30.19
CA THR A 581 5.12 1.94 -30.81
C THR A 581 5.83 2.80 -29.77
N LYS A 582 6.93 3.45 -30.16
CA LYS A 582 7.64 4.36 -29.26
C LYS A 582 6.76 5.60 -28.98
N SER A 583 6.65 5.97 -27.71
CA SER A 583 5.91 7.15 -27.28
C SER A 583 6.68 8.40 -27.71
N VAL A 584 6.24 9.07 -28.78
CA VAL A 584 6.85 10.33 -29.24
C VAL A 584 6.13 11.50 -28.55
N GLN A 585 6.78 12.15 -27.59
CA GLN A 585 6.35 13.49 -27.16
C GLN A 585 6.99 14.54 -28.08
N LYS A 586 6.15 15.40 -28.69
CA LYS A 586 6.63 16.68 -29.23
C LYS A 586 7.20 17.49 -28.05
N PRO A 587 8.38 18.12 -28.18
CA PRO A 587 8.92 18.94 -27.12
C PRO A 587 7.93 20.07 -26.84
N THR A 588 7.35 20.06 -25.64
CA THR A 588 6.71 21.25 -25.07
C THR A 588 7.77 22.34 -25.00
N LYS A 589 7.55 23.47 -25.69
CA LYS A 589 8.33 24.69 -25.51
C LYS A 589 8.31 25.04 -24.02
N LEU A 590 9.38 24.69 -23.32
CA LEU A 590 9.68 25.24 -22.01
C LEU A 590 10.01 26.71 -22.27
N ASN A 591 9.34 27.62 -21.58
CA ASN A 591 9.71 29.03 -21.54
C ASN A 591 11.12 29.14 -20.93
N SER A 592 12.14 29.10 -21.78
CA SER A 592 13.52 29.45 -21.47
C SER A 592 13.62 30.98 -21.36
N SER A 593 13.07 31.55 -20.30
CA SER A 593 13.32 32.94 -19.90
C SER A 593 12.85 33.19 -18.47
N LYS A 594 13.36 32.43 -17.49
CA LYS A 594 13.26 32.75 -16.05
C LYS A 594 14.20 31.87 -15.22
N GLU A 595 15.48 31.83 -15.55
CA GLU A 595 16.51 31.27 -14.66
C GLU A 595 17.93 31.81 -14.95
N ARG A 596 18.04 32.99 -15.57
CA ARG A 596 19.34 33.64 -15.87
C ARG A 596 19.44 35.10 -15.46
N SER A 597 18.65 35.54 -14.48
CA SER A 597 18.72 36.92 -13.99
C SER A 597 18.34 37.05 -12.52
N GLU A 598 18.96 36.26 -11.63
CA GLU A 598 19.01 36.57 -10.19
C GLU A 598 20.43 36.39 -9.62
N ILE A 599 21.44 36.55 -10.48
CA ILE A 599 22.81 36.90 -10.08
C ILE A 599 23.08 38.20 -10.82
N ASN A 600 23.33 39.28 -10.07
CA ASN A 600 23.47 40.69 -10.49
C ASN A 600 22.16 41.49 -10.54
N ASN A 601 21.78 42.08 -9.41
CA ASN A 601 21.88 43.53 -9.22
C ASN A 601 21.21 43.97 -7.91
N GLN A 602 22.00 43.94 -6.83
CA GLN A 602 22.04 45.10 -5.95
C GLN A 602 22.58 46.28 -6.77
N LYS A 603 21.72 47.25 -7.09
CA LYS A 603 22.04 48.68 -7.22
C LYS A 603 20.86 49.44 -7.80
N ASN A 604 20.44 50.44 -7.03
CA ASN A 604 20.01 51.78 -7.45
C ASN A 604 18.74 51.89 -8.32
N VAL A 605 17.62 52.41 -7.80
CA VAL A 605 17.32 53.84 -7.48
C VAL A 605 16.83 54.60 -8.72
N LEU A 606 15.67 55.26 -8.50
CA LEU A 606 15.03 56.36 -9.23
C LEU A 606 14.12 56.06 -10.44
N ASP A 607 12.91 56.58 -10.27
CA ASP A 607 12.15 57.43 -11.18
C ASP A 607 11.27 56.83 -12.30
N ASP A 608 9.98 56.85 -11.98
CA ASP A 608 9.01 57.84 -12.46
C ASP A 608 8.40 57.69 -13.88
N THR A 609 7.06 57.61 -13.82
CA THR A 609 6.08 58.39 -14.58
C THR A 609 5.82 58.17 -16.09
N ILE A 610 4.52 57.89 -16.35
CA ILE A 610 3.59 58.64 -17.25
C ILE A 610 3.28 58.12 -18.68
N THR A 611 1.95 58.15 -18.95
CA THR A 611 1.16 58.25 -20.22
C THR A 611 1.01 57.02 -21.12
N LYS A 612 -0.23 56.49 -21.29
CA LYS A 612 -1.40 56.94 -22.10
C LYS A 612 -1.30 56.58 -23.60
N GLY A 613 -2.16 55.64 -24.01
CA GLY A 613 -3.28 55.93 -24.92
C GLY A 613 -3.13 55.72 -26.44
N HIS A 614 -4.17 55.07 -27.01
CA HIS A 614 -4.68 55.13 -28.41
C HIS A 614 -3.92 54.37 -29.52
N HIS A 615 -4.53 53.91 -30.61
CA HIS A 615 -5.88 53.45 -31.01
C HIS A 615 -5.69 52.80 -32.41
N SER A 616 -6.41 51.69 -32.68
CA SER A 616 -7.12 51.31 -33.94
C SER A 616 -6.29 51.14 -35.25
N SER A 617 -6.53 50.18 -36.15
CA SER A 617 -7.74 49.83 -36.93
C SER A 617 -7.32 48.66 -37.89
N SER A 618 -8.06 47.55 -38.05
CA SER A 618 -9.21 47.24 -38.93
C SER A 618 -8.85 46.37 -40.16
N GLN A 619 -9.67 45.33 -40.43
CA GLN A 619 -10.23 44.83 -41.73
C GLN A 619 -10.64 43.34 -41.58
N LYS A 620 -11.93 42.97 -41.45
CA LYS A 620 -13.07 42.81 -42.42
C LYS A 620 -13.16 41.44 -43.13
N SER A 621 -14.26 40.71 -42.91
CA SER A 621 -15.23 40.29 -43.96
C SER A 621 -16.49 39.61 -43.37
N ASP A 622 -17.65 40.08 -43.86
CA ASP A 622 -19.06 39.65 -43.65
C ASP A 622 -19.40 38.39 -44.52
N ASN A 623 -20.47 37.59 -44.31
CA ASN A 623 -21.90 37.94 -44.30
C ASN A 623 -22.82 36.75 -43.89
N GLY A 624 -23.96 37.01 -43.21
CA GLY A 624 -25.13 36.10 -43.20
C GLY A 624 -26.16 36.18 -42.06
N ILE A 625 -27.22 37.00 -42.26
CA ILE A 625 -28.56 37.08 -41.58
C ILE A 625 -28.64 37.83 -40.22
N GLY A 626 -29.31 39.00 -40.21
CA GLY A 626 -29.54 39.84 -39.03
C GLY A 626 -31.01 39.90 -38.57
N LEU A 627 -31.26 39.63 -37.28
CA LEU A 627 -32.51 39.86 -36.56
C LEU A 627 -32.57 41.30 -36.00
N LYS A 628 -33.67 42.01 -36.21
CA LYS A 628 -33.89 43.37 -35.67
C LYS A 628 -34.66 43.29 -34.35
N VAL A 629 -33.98 43.56 -33.23
CA VAL A 629 -34.60 43.61 -31.88
C VAL A 629 -35.33 44.96 -31.73
N ILE A 630 -36.65 44.91 -31.50
CA ILE A 630 -37.54 46.10 -31.48
C ILE A 630 -37.75 46.63 -30.04
N GLY A 631 -37.16 45.98 -29.03
CA GLY A 631 -37.22 46.38 -27.62
C GLY A 631 -36.78 45.26 -26.68
N LYS A 632 -36.41 45.61 -25.44
CA LYS A 632 -36.13 44.64 -24.36
C LYS A 632 -37.28 44.67 -23.36
N ILE A 633 -37.88 43.51 -23.07
CA ILE A 633 -38.84 43.35 -21.98
C ILE A 633 -38.05 43.02 -20.72
N ASP A 634 -38.28 43.78 -19.66
CA ASP A 634 -37.74 43.50 -18.34
C ASP A 634 -38.63 42.47 -17.63
N VAL A 635 -38.16 41.22 -17.60
CA VAL A 635 -38.88 40.06 -17.06
C VAL A 635 -38.99 40.10 -15.53
N SER A 636 -38.18 40.92 -14.85
CA SER A 636 -38.16 41.04 -13.38
C SER A 636 -39.47 41.60 -12.80
N LYS A 637 -40.29 42.26 -13.62
CA LYS A 637 -41.60 42.80 -13.21
C LYS A 637 -42.73 41.76 -13.17
N PHE A 638 -42.47 40.53 -13.64
CA PHE A 638 -43.46 39.45 -13.71
C PHE A 638 -43.15 38.28 -12.75
N GLU A 639 -42.01 38.30 -12.05
CA GLU A 639 -41.64 37.25 -11.10
C GLU A 639 -42.45 37.36 -9.80
N ARG A 640 -43.05 36.24 -9.38
CA ARG A 640 -43.74 36.15 -8.08
C ARG A 640 -42.71 36.27 -6.95
N PRO A 641 -43.02 37.01 -5.85
CA PRO A 641 -42.11 37.10 -4.71
C PRO A 641 -41.89 35.73 -4.07
N LYS A 642 -40.63 35.27 -4.09
CA LYS A 642 -40.19 33.99 -3.52
C LYS A 642 -40.23 34.05 -1.99
N LYS A 643 -41.02 33.17 -1.37
CA LYS A 643 -41.31 33.20 0.08
C LYS A 643 -40.10 32.82 0.94
N GLU A 644 -39.17 32.07 0.38
CA GLU A 644 -37.96 31.58 1.04
C GLU A 644 -36.84 32.63 1.11
N ILE A 645 -36.94 33.72 0.34
CA ILE A 645 -35.90 34.74 0.22
C ILE A 645 -36.07 35.81 1.32
N LYS A 646 -34.98 36.11 2.02
CA LYS A 646 -34.92 37.18 3.03
C LYS A 646 -34.12 38.36 2.48
N LYS A 647 -34.73 39.55 2.42
CA LYS A 647 -34.14 40.76 1.83
C LYS A 647 -32.89 41.30 2.55
N ASN A 648 -32.73 41.00 3.84
CA ASN A 648 -31.65 41.53 4.68
C ASN A 648 -30.56 40.48 5.00
N LYS A 649 -30.50 39.37 4.26
CA LYS A 649 -29.54 38.28 4.47
C LYS A 649 -29.02 37.74 3.14
N GLU A 650 -27.84 37.13 3.15
CA GLU A 650 -27.36 36.38 1.99
C GLU A 650 -28.20 35.10 1.83
N ASN A 651 -28.76 34.88 0.64
CA ASN A 651 -29.62 33.74 0.35
C ASN A 651 -28.81 32.65 -0.36
N LEU A 652 -28.62 31.52 0.32
CA LEU A 652 -27.70 30.45 -0.10
C LEU A 652 -28.50 29.16 -0.32
N TYR A 653 -28.42 28.56 -1.51
CA TYR A 653 -29.09 27.30 -1.79
C TYR A 653 -28.18 26.11 -1.47
N ILE A 654 -28.65 25.21 -0.62
CA ILE A 654 -28.00 23.94 -0.32
C ILE A 654 -28.81 22.83 -0.96
N ILE A 655 -28.18 22.06 -1.85
CA ILE A 655 -28.89 21.11 -2.70
C ILE A 655 -28.64 19.70 -2.18
N ASP A 656 -29.72 18.98 -1.93
CA ASP A 656 -29.71 17.57 -1.53
C ASP A 656 -29.46 16.63 -2.72
N THR A 657 -28.92 15.44 -2.46
CA THR A 657 -28.57 14.42 -3.47
C THR A 657 -29.78 14.01 -4.30
N ASN A 658 -30.94 13.80 -3.67
CA ASN A 658 -32.17 13.38 -4.35
C ASN A 658 -32.62 14.38 -5.43
N VAL A 659 -32.35 15.67 -5.22
CA VAL A 659 -32.70 16.72 -6.18
C VAL A 659 -31.89 16.59 -7.47
N PHE A 660 -30.63 16.16 -7.38
CA PHE A 660 -29.79 15.90 -8.56
C PHE A 660 -30.22 14.65 -9.33
N ILE A 661 -30.78 13.65 -8.64
CA ILE A 661 -31.31 12.44 -9.28
C ILE A 661 -32.57 12.78 -10.08
N ASP A 662 -33.47 13.56 -9.48
CA ASP A 662 -34.75 13.94 -10.08
C ASP A 662 -34.62 15.04 -11.14
N TYR A 663 -33.70 15.99 -10.94
CA TYR A 663 -33.48 17.12 -11.84
C TYR A 663 -31.99 17.48 -11.98
N PRO A 664 -31.24 16.76 -12.85
CA PRO A 664 -29.78 16.88 -12.98
C PRO A 664 -29.26 18.29 -13.30
N GLU A 665 -30.07 19.14 -13.92
CA GLU A 665 -29.69 20.49 -14.37
C GLU A 665 -30.15 21.59 -13.40
N ILE A 666 -30.48 21.24 -12.15
CA ILE A 666 -31.04 22.18 -11.16
C ILE A 666 -30.15 23.41 -10.92
N ILE A 667 -28.83 23.25 -10.99
CA ILE A 667 -27.85 24.34 -10.83
C ILE A 667 -28.08 25.45 -11.88
N SER A 668 -28.45 25.07 -13.11
CA SER A 668 -28.70 26.03 -14.19
C SER A 668 -30.00 26.83 -14.00
N LYS A 669 -30.93 26.32 -13.18
CA LYS A 669 -32.24 26.92 -12.93
C LYS A 669 -32.25 27.89 -11.76
N ILE A 670 -31.30 27.77 -10.84
CA ILE A 670 -31.17 28.73 -9.75
C ILE A 670 -30.68 30.07 -10.31
N SER A 671 -31.27 31.20 -9.91
CA SER A 671 -30.84 32.54 -10.37
C SER A 671 -29.39 32.82 -9.98
N LYS A 672 -28.57 33.35 -10.89
CA LYS A 672 -27.11 33.58 -10.68
C LYS A 672 -26.78 34.50 -9.50
N GLU A 673 -27.76 35.27 -9.03
CA GLU A 673 -27.64 36.12 -7.84
C GLU A 673 -27.50 35.33 -6.53
N TYR A 674 -27.95 34.06 -6.49
CA TYR A 674 -27.84 33.21 -5.31
C TYR A 674 -26.65 32.25 -5.44
N ALA A 675 -25.87 32.17 -4.36
CA ALA A 675 -24.80 31.18 -4.25
C ALA A 675 -25.36 29.79 -4.00
N ILE A 676 -24.64 28.78 -4.49
CA ILE A 676 -25.00 27.37 -4.32
C ILE A 676 -23.91 26.72 -3.48
N ILE A 677 -24.30 26.05 -2.41
CA ILE A 677 -23.40 25.30 -1.54
C ILE A 677 -23.72 23.81 -1.67
N LEU A 678 -22.72 23.01 -2.02
CA LEU A 678 -22.84 21.56 -2.08
C LEU A 678 -22.07 20.94 -0.91
N SER A 679 -22.73 20.06 -0.17
CA SER A 679 -22.03 19.20 0.79
C SER A 679 -21.12 18.24 0.02
N SER A 680 -19.89 18.02 0.50
CA SER A 680 -19.01 16.98 -0.03
C SER A 680 -19.70 15.60 -0.05
N LYS A 681 -20.62 15.38 0.89
CA LYS A 681 -21.42 14.15 0.96
C LYS A 681 -22.30 13.92 -0.27
N VAL A 682 -22.80 14.99 -0.90
CA VAL A 682 -23.66 14.89 -2.10
C VAL A 682 -22.87 14.31 -3.28
N ILE A 683 -21.59 14.66 -3.40
CA ILE A 683 -20.72 14.10 -4.45
C ILE A 683 -20.43 12.64 -4.19
N ASP A 684 -20.07 12.30 -2.95
CA ASP A 684 -19.84 10.91 -2.53
C ASP A 684 -21.08 10.03 -2.79
N GLU A 685 -22.29 10.54 -2.54
CA GLU A 685 -23.52 9.80 -2.78
C GLU A 685 -23.82 9.64 -4.27
N LEU A 686 -23.69 10.70 -5.07
CA LEU A 686 -23.85 10.62 -6.53
C LEU A 686 -22.85 9.62 -7.15
N ASP A 687 -21.61 9.60 -6.69
CA ASP A 687 -20.59 8.65 -7.16
C ASP A 687 -20.91 7.20 -6.78
N ASN A 688 -21.42 6.98 -5.57
CA ASN A 688 -21.82 5.65 -5.11
C ASN A 688 -23.09 5.12 -5.82
N LEU A 689 -24.00 6.01 -6.23
CA LEU A 689 -25.26 5.65 -6.89
C LEU A 689 -25.09 5.28 -8.37
N LYS A 690 -23.96 5.60 -9.01
CA LYS A 690 -23.63 5.24 -10.41
C LYS A 690 -23.76 3.74 -10.72
N SER A 691 -23.57 2.87 -9.74
CA SER A 691 -23.59 1.40 -9.92
C SER A 691 -24.91 0.74 -9.48
N LYS A 692 -25.75 1.45 -8.72
CA LYS A 692 -26.90 0.87 -8.00
C LYS A 692 -28.28 1.23 -8.58
N LEU A 693 -28.37 2.23 -9.46
CA LEU A 693 -29.61 2.69 -10.07
C LEU A 693 -29.89 2.04 -11.44
N ASP A 694 -31.13 2.18 -11.91
CA ASP A 694 -31.56 1.81 -13.26
C ASP A 694 -30.92 2.69 -14.35
N ASP A 695 -31.09 2.34 -15.62
CA ASP A 695 -30.41 3.03 -16.73
C ASP A 695 -30.80 4.52 -16.85
N VAL A 696 -32.01 4.88 -16.40
CA VAL A 696 -32.48 6.28 -16.35
C VAL A 696 -31.81 7.03 -15.20
N GLY A 697 -31.79 6.46 -13.99
CA GLY A 697 -31.12 7.04 -12.82
C GLY A 697 -29.61 7.20 -13.03
N LYS A 698 -28.94 6.22 -13.65
CA LYS A 698 -27.52 6.31 -14.02
C LYS A 698 -27.22 7.47 -14.98
N ARG A 699 -28.08 7.67 -15.99
CA ARG A 699 -27.96 8.80 -16.92
C ARG A 699 -28.18 10.14 -16.20
N ASN A 700 -29.13 10.21 -15.27
CA ASN A 700 -29.40 11.42 -14.50
C ASN A 700 -28.23 11.78 -13.56
N VAL A 701 -27.66 10.81 -12.85
CA VAL A 701 -26.47 11.00 -12.01
C VAL A 701 -25.27 11.47 -12.84
N GLN A 702 -25.04 10.88 -14.02
CA GLN A 702 -23.98 11.34 -14.93
C GLN A 702 -24.21 12.77 -15.43
N LYS A 703 -25.45 13.14 -15.75
CA LYS A 703 -25.80 14.52 -16.12
C LYS A 703 -25.59 15.48 -14.95
N ALA A 704 -25.96 15.09 -13.73
CA ALA A 704 -25.81 15.91 -12.55
C ALA A 704 -24.34 16.23 -12.26
N LEU A 705 -23.47 15.21 -12.31
CA LEU A 705 -22.03 15.39 -12.12
C LEU A 705 -21.40 16.24 -13.23
N LYS A 706 -21.84 16.08 -14.48
CA LYS A 706 -21.43 16.98 -15.58
C LYS A 706 -21.90 18.42 -15.34
N SER A 707 -23.12 18.61 -14.86
CA SER A 707 -23.68 19.93 -14.54
C SER A 707 -22.91 20.59 -13.40
N ILE A 708 -22.59 19.86 -12.32
CA ILE A 708 -21.76 20.34 -11.21
C ILE A 708 -20.37 20.76 -11.72
N ASN A 709 -19.69 19.89 -12.46
CA ASN A 709 -18.34 20.17 -12.96
C ASN A 709 -18.28 21.35 -13.93
N ARG A 710 -19.34 21.58 -14.72
CA ARG A 710 -19.44 22.74 -15.61
C ARG A 710 -19.62 24.05 -14.84
N HIS A 711 -20.33 24.01 -13.72
CA HIS A 711 -20.74 25.22 -12.99
C HIS A 711 -19.82 25.57 -11.81
N ILE A 712 -18.93 24.67 -11.38
CA ILE A 712 -18.02 24.91 -10.25
C ILE A 712 -17.04 26.06 -10.53
N ASP A 713 -16.58 26.21 -11.78
CA ASP A 713 -15.63 27.27 -12.17
C ASP A 713 -16.31 28.50 -12.80
N THR A 714 -17.59 28.42 -13.14
CA THR A 714 -18.30 29.43 -13.94
C THR A 714 -19.40 30.17 -13.19
N ARG A 715 -19.68 29.77 -11.94
CA ARG A 715 -20.72 30.34 -11.06
C ARG A 715 -20.21 30.32 -9.61
N ASN A 716 -20.82 31.14 -8.74
CA ASN A 716 -20.60 31.10 -7.29
C ASN A 716 -21.20 29.81 -6.66
N LEU A 717 -20.63 28.66 -7.02
CA LEU A 717 -20.91 27.33 -6.48
C LEU A 717 -19.71 26.90 -5.63
N ARG A 718 -19.94 26.55 -4.37
CA ARG A 718 -18.89 26.16 -3.42
C ARG A 718 -19.15 24.79 -2.84
N MET A 719 -18.06 24.10 -2.50
CA MET A 719 -18.13 22.83 -1.78
C MET A 719 -17.77 23.02 -0.32
N GLU A 720 -18.53 22.39 0.56
CA GLU A 720 -18.37 22.48 2.00
C GLU A 720 -18.33 21.10 2.63
N ILE A 721 -17.43 20.93 3.58
CA ILE A 721 -17.29 19.70 4.35
C ILE A 721 -18.29 19.75 5.51
N SER A 722 -18.98 18.63 5.75
CA SER A 722 -19.89 18.46 6.88
C SER A 722 -19.17 18.58 8.23
N ASP A 723 -19.72 19.40 9.13
CA ASP A 723 -19.23 19.54 10.50
C ASP A 723 -20.22 18.94 11.49
N THR A 724 -19.94 17.70 11.91
CA THR A 724 -20.84 16.94 12.80
C THR A 724 -20.93 17.49 14.22
N SER A 725 -20.07 18.45 14.61
CA SER A 725 -20.16 19.13 15.91
C SER A 725 -21.37 20.08 16.00
N LEU A 726 -21.88 20.54 14.86
CA LEU A 726 -23.03 21.45 14.76
C LEU A 726 -24.39 20.73 14.92
N LEU A 727 -24.42 19.40 14.91
CA LEU A 727 -25.64 18.60 15.06
C LEU A 727 -26.00 18.40 16.54
N PRO A 728 -27.30 18.42 16.88
CA PRO A 728 -27.78 17.97 18.19
C PRO A 728 -27.36 16.53 18.49
N ILE A 729 -27.14 16.21 19.76
CA ILE A 729 -26.66 14.89 20.22
C ILE A 729 -27.61 13.75 19.79
N ASP A 730 -28.91 14.03 19.73
CA ASP A 730 -29.95 13.04 19.37
C ASP A 730 -29.95 12.67 17.87
N TYR A 731 -29.14 13.34 17.04
CA TYR A 731 -29.09 13.11 15.60
C TYR A 731 -27.93 12.17 15.24
N ASN A 732 -28.20 11.13 14.45
CA ASN A 732 -27.17 10.21 13.96
C ASN A 732 -26.13 10.94 13.09
N ARG A 733 -24.91 11.11 13.61
CA ARG A 733 -23.79 11.81 12.93
C ARG A 733 -23.27 11.11 11.66
N ARG A 734 -23.64 9.84 11.46
CA ARG A 734 -23.26 9.04 10.27
C ARG A 734 -24.32 9.04 9.16
N SER A 735 -25.50 9.63 9.41
CA SER A 735 -26.55 9.75 8.38
C SER A 735 -26.16 10.80 7.33
N PRO A 736 -26.18 10.48 6.03
CA PRO A 736 -25.87 11.44 4.96
C PRO A 736 -26.77 12.68 4.97
N ASP A 737 -28.08 12.51 5.19
CA ASP A 737 -29.03 13.63 5.34
C ASP A 737 -28.60 14.59 6.46
N ASN A 738 -28.15 14.03 7.59
CA ASN A 738 -27.68 14.83 8.72
C ASN A 738 -26.34 15.52 8.39
N GLN A 739 -25.48 14.89 7.57
CA GLN A 739 -24.25 15.51 7.08
C GLN A 739 -24.53 16.67 6.12
N ILE A 740 -25.54 16.57 5.26
CA ILE A 740 -26.00 17.69 4.42
C ILE A 740 -26.61 18.80 5.30
N LEU A 741 -27.37 18.43 6.33
CA LEU A 741 -27.95 19.37 7.30
C LEU A 741 -26.88 20.18 8.06
N THR A 742 -25.73 19.59 8.39
CA THR A 742 -24.63 20.32 9.06
C THR A 742 -24.09 21.46 8.23
N VAL A 743 -24.07 21.31 6.91
CA VAL A 743 -23.65 22.38 6.00
C VAL A 743 -24.65 23.53 6.06
N ALA A 744 -25.96 23.25 6.17
CA ALA A 744 -26.96 24.29 6.38
C ALA A 744 -26.83 25.00 7.73
N LEU A 745 -26.46 24.26 8.79
CA LEU A 745 -26.24 24.82 10.10
C LEU A 745 -25.00 25.73 10.15
N LYS A 746 -23.96 25.43 9.37
CA LYS A 746 -22.75 26.27 9.25
C LYS A 746 -23.07 27.69 8.77
N PHE A 747 -24.09 27.85 7.92
CA PHE A 747 -24.50 29.15 7.38
C PHE A 747 -25.74 29.74 8.06
N LYS A 748 -26.10 29.29 9.28
CA LYS A 748 -27.31 29.74 10.00
C LYS A 748 -27.33 31.24 10.32
N SER A 749 -26.18 31.92 10.33
CA SER A 749 -26.09 33.39 10.44
C SER A 749 -26.75 34.09 9.25
N GLU A 750 -26.72 33.49 8.06
CA GLU A 750 -27.34 33.98 6.83
C GLU A 750 -28.74 33.38 6.62
N ASN A 751 -29.20 33.24 5.37
CA ASN A 751 -30.41 32.51 5.01
C ASN A 751 -30.07 31.26 4.15
N PRO A 752 -29.68 30.14 4.79
CA PRO A 752 -29.52 28.87 4.11
C PRO A 752 -30.90 28.31 3.75
N ILE A 753 -31.07 27.98 2.47
CA ILE A 753 -32.28 27.42 1.88
C ILE A 753 -31.94 26.00 1.43
N LEU A 754 -32.42 25.00 2.16
CA LEU A 754 -32.23 23.60 1.84
C LEU A 754 -33.25 23.16 0.80
N LEU A 755 -32.78 22.88 -0.42
CA LEU A 755 -33.55 22.34 -1.52
C LEU A 755 -33.49 20.81 -1.45
N THR A 756 -34.59 20.19 -1.00
CA THR A 756 -34.71 18.74 -0.83
C THR A 756 -36.15 18.29 -1.07
N SER A 757 -36.34 17.10 -1.62
CA SER A 757 -37.65 16.45 -1.74
C SER A 757 -37.92 15.45 -0.61
N ASP A 758 -36.97 15.22 0.31
CA ASP A 758 -37.10 14.27 1.40
C ASP A 758 -37.89 14.88 2.58
N ASN A 759 -38.95 14.20 3.03
CA ASN A 759 -39.80 14.71 4.11
C ASN A 759 -39.08 14.69 5.48
N GLY A 760 -38.23 13.69 5.73
CA GLY A 760 -37.49 13.55 6.99
C GLY A 760 -36.46 14.66 7.15
N LEU A 761 -35.68 14.94 6.12
CA LEU A 761 -34.70 16.02 6.10
C LEU A 761 -35.37 17.40 6.19
N GLN A 762 -36.53 17.60 5.56
CA GLN A 762 -37.31 18.84 5.72
C GLN A 762 -37.78 19.07 7.15
N ILE A 763 -38.34 18.06 7.82
CA ILE A 763 -38.82 18.18 9.20
C ILE A 763 -37.65 18.52 10.13
N LYS A 764 -36.52 17.84 9.97
CA LYS A 764 -35.28 18.10 10.73
C LYS A 764 -34.78 19.53 10.51
N ALA A 765 -34.70 19.98 9.27
CA ALA A 765 -34.24 21.32 8.93
C ALA A 765 -35.16 22.42 9.49
N LYS A 766 -36.48 22.27 9.34
CA LYS A 766 -37.47 23.18 9.93
C LYS A 766 -37.38 23.20 11.46
N GLY A 767 -37.20 22.04 12.09
CA GLY A 767 -37.00 21.93 13.55
C GLY A 767 -35.73 22.65 14.05
N LEU A 768 -34.74 22.88 13.18
CA LEU A 768 -33.53 23.63 13.50
C LEU A 768 -33.54 25.08 13.00
N ASN A 769 -34.71 25.59 12.58
CA ASN A 769 -34.93 26.92 12.01
C ASN A 769 -34.18 27.19 10.70
N ILE A 770 -34.02 26.17 9.85
CA ILE A 770 -33.47 26.28 8.50
C ILE A 770 -34.61 26.35 7.49
N THR A 771 -34.51 27.28 6.53
CA THR A 771 -35.50 27.42 5.45
C THR A 771 -35.40 26.23 4.50
N THR A 772 -36.52 25.64 4.10
CA THR A 772 -36.55 24.50 3.17
C THR A 772 -37.49 24.78 2.01
N ILE A 773 -37.17 24.25 0.83
CA ILE A 773 -38.07 24.28 -0.33
C ILE A 773 -37.99 22.94 -1.07
N THR A 774 -39.12 22.44 -1.54
CA THR A 774 -39.14 21.21 -2.34
C THR A 774 -38.80 21.48 -3.80
N LEU A 775 -38.28 20.48 -4.51
CA LEU A 775 -38.03 20.60 -5.96
C LEU A 775 -39.31 20.98 -6.73
N LYS A 776 -40.47 20.41 -6.35
CA LYS A 776 -41.76 20.69 -6.98
C LYS A 776 -42.19 22.15 -6.76
N GLU A 777 -42.07 22.65 -5.52
CA GLU A 777 -42.37 24.06 -5.21
C GLU A 777 -41.43 25.00 -5.96
N TYR A 778 -40.14 24.67 -5.99
CA TYR A 778 -39.13 25.45 -6.69
C TYR A 778 -39.41 25.55 -8.20
N LEU A 779 -39.67 24.43 -8.86
CA LEU A 779 -39.98 24.41 -10.29
C LEU A 779 -41.31 25.09 -10.62
N ASN A 780 -42.29 25.06 -9.71
CA ASN A 780 -43.55 25.79 -9.88
C ASN A 780 -43.36 27.31 -9.78
N GLN A 781 -42.33 27.80 -9.09
CA GLN A 781 -41.98 29.22 -9.08
C GLN A 781 -41.35 29.68 -10.40
N LEU A 782 -40.76 28.75 -11.18
CA LEU A 782 -40.17 29.04 -12.50
C LEU A 782 -41.18 28.99 -13.64
N ARG A 783 -42.38 28.44 -13.40
CA ARG A 783 -43.50 28.47 -14.35
C ARG A 783 -44.21 29.80 -14.16
N TYR A 784 -43.74 30.86 -14.82
CA TYR A 784 -44.47 32.00 -15.42
C TYR A 784 -43.46 33.07 -15.84
#